data_AF-A0AAV4BGG3-F1
#
_entry.id   AF-A0AAV4BGG3-F1
#
_cell.length_a   1.000
_cell.length_b   1.000
_cell.length_c   1.000
_cell.angle_alpha   90.00
_cell.angle_beta   90.00
_cell.angle_gamma   90.00
#
_symmetry.space_group_name_H-M   'P 1'
#
loop_
_entity.id
_entity.type
_entity.pdbx_description
1 polymer ?
#
loop_
_entity_poly.entity_id
_entity_poly.type
_entity_poly.pdbx_seq_one_letter_code
_entity_poly.pdbx_strand_id
1 'polypeptide(L)'
;MTEGEVRQYGIFCNAYWECVGFFPQSNATCCPSGEAFDGTACVPDATCNDTCPPPADFVFPPFCPYSVSPHGPEYYRVYTQTQIIDKACPSGLVFSVDLCFCNGTASDFCNEDLRLTFENQTIEDYSKNQQRLTLYPMARMFAFPNDTTVNFWGPNYIIAPGFANKEFWKISVVVVFEPTGATNDQVLVHNGPVSDPDGPSIKISISDGASGTLDVSFTLLTSSNTSASPLVINVPKGGPIEARLQYDGSDVGATVLKEGVTVGTASRQVMLIDDPIALRKGAFNIGGGGCLGCNNYVGSMDYIKVFDCVAKTTDLGEAAAAGLQDIITLDDGIILPPTPAARFFPAATTPSEDNNLDFFQGIAHVPYSGDCGKFLQCQIDTTFLFNVTIKDCPFGTMWSSGLEACSRPFQAECDPCKGIGDNVRFPYPNYCQAYLQCSGGVSQIRCCADNEIYDEASGCVNDPSNSCNNTCVIEPDSAYTCFFTNSTMGDGFYYDMMYEVDRPCPRGLGFNTTDCGCTNVIGDTSTVCSPYVDLEFDWYSVLDKSINNFTVDYNFITIDGNVGDFSNTRSNIAVLGTANVEYFASQFGLVVNFSAPSSFSGNQTIVYNGRLGSESQSVRLSIRNNTASTIIVSFLLVTEDDTSETAIEVQASSSGFVYASMVYDGLKVTVKTISGIGTMSAARAATGNVVRKQGAVNIGSGLCFDAECDPFGGKISSVKLYLCAPAV
;
A
#
# COMPACT_ATOMS: atom_id res chain seq x y z
N MET A 1 16.91 -36.52 -0.30
CA MET A 1 16.12 -37.60 0.32
C MET A 1 16.42 -38.90 -0.38
N THR A 2 16.50 -40.02 0.34
CA THR A 2 16.62 -41.36 -0.26
C THR A 2 15.23 -41.96 -0.48
N GLU A 3 15.10 -42.88 -1.44
CA GLU A 3 13.85 -43.61 -1.68
C GLU A 3 13.35 -44.26 -0.36
N GLY A 4 12.08 -44.02 0.00
CA GLY A 4 11.47 -44.45 1.26
C GLY A 4 11.64 -43.51 2.45
N GLU A 5 12.32 -42.37 2.30
CA GLU A 5 12.34 -41.33 3.34
C GLU A 5 10.97 -40.62 3.41
N VAL A 6 10.45 -40.47 4.62
CA VAL A 6 9.15 -39.85 4.91
C VAL A 6 9.32 -38.62 5.79
N ARG A 7 8.53 -37.56 5.56
CA ARG A 7 8.54 -36.33 6.37
C ARG A 7 7.14 -35.79 6.60
N GLN A 8 6.90 -35.23 7.77
CA GLN A 8 5.60 -34.65 8.12
C GLN A 8 5.24 -33.46 7.20
N TYR A 9 3.97 -33.34 6.82
CA TYR A 9 3.49 -32.28 5.92
C TYR A 9 3.46 -30.88 6.58
N GLY A 10 3.51 -30.82 7.92
CA GLY A 10 3.65 -29.61 8.72
C GLY A 10 2.37 -28.79 8.92
N ILE A 11 1.36 -28.95 8.05
CA ILE A 11 0.09 -28.19 8.14
C ILE A 11 -1.09 -29.09 8.54
N PHE A 12 -1.10 -30.35 8.08
CA PHE A 12 -2.14 -31.32 8.42
C PHE A 12 -1.55 -32.44 9.25
N CYS A 13 -2.17 -32.76 10.39
CA CYS A 13 -1.65 -33.76 11.33
C CYS A 13 -1.65 -35.19 10.73
N ASN A 14 -2.50 -35.49 9.75
CA ASN A 14 -2.59 -36.79 9.08
C ASN A 14 -1.93 -36.85 7.70
N ALA A 15 -1.12 -35.86 7.30
CA ALA A 15 -0.44 -35.86 6.01
C ALA A 15 1.08 -35.94 6.17
N TYR A 16 1.74 -36.64 5.24
CA TYR A 16 3.19 -36.75 5.14
C TYR A 16 3.64 -36.82 3.68
N TRP A 17 4.91 -36.54 3.44
CA TRP A 17 5.59 -36.69 2.16
C TRP A 17 6.35 -38.01 2.15
N GLU A 18 6.24 -38.79 1.07
CA GLU A 18 7.02 -40.00 0.84
C GLU A 18 7.80 -39.87 -0.47
N CYS A 19 9.11 -40.11 -0.43
CA CYS A 19 9.93 -40.18 -1.65
C CYS A 19 9.79 -41.55 -2.32
N VAL A 20 9.20 -41.57 -3.52
CA VAL A 20 8.97 -42.79 -4.32
C VAL A 20 9.75 -42.76 -5.64
N GLY A 21 10.50 -43.84 -5.91
CA GLY A 21 11.17 -44.10 -7.18
C GLY A 21 12.62 -43.61 -7.30
N PHE A 22 13.24 -43.98 -8.43
CA PHE A 22 14.66 -43.73 -8.75
C PHE A 22 14.96 -42.27 -9.18
N PHE A 23 13.91 -41.47 -9.37
CA PHE A 23 13.97 -40.01 -9.58
C PHE A 23 13.29 -39.35 -8.38
N PRO A 24 13.83 -38.27 -7.80
CA PRO A 24 13.31 -37.69 -6.56
C PRO A 24 11.93 -37.05 -6.78
N GLN A 25 10.88 -37.86 -6.65
CA GLN A 25 9.49 -37.44 -6.62
C GLN A 25 8.97 -37.67 -5.20
N SER A 26 8.38 -36.63 -4.62
CA SER A 26 7.71 -36.69 -3.31
C SER A 26 6.21 -36.72 -3.55
N ASN A 27 5.55 -37.78 -3.09
CA ASN A 27 4.09 -37.86 -3.07
C ASN A 27 3.56 -37.45 -1.70
N ALA A 28 2.50 -36.65 -1.68
CA ALA A 28 1.73 -36.41 -0.46
C ALA A 28 0.86 -37.64 -0.18
N THR A 29 1.06 -38.25 0.98
CA THR A 29 0.33 -39.44 1.44
C THR A 29 -0.40 -39.11 2.74
N CYS A 30 -1.55 -39.75 2.94
CA CYS A 30 -2.40 -39.56 4.12
C CYS A 30 -2.30 -40.75 5.06
N CYS A 31 -2.33 -40.48 6.36
CA CYS A 31 -2.67 -41.48 7.36
C CYS A 31 -4.16 -41.85 7.29
N PRO A 32 -4.53 -43.09 7.65
CA PRO A 32 -5.92 -43.49 7.87
C PRO A 32 -6.67 -42.52 8.80
N SER A 33 -8.00 -42.44 8.62
CA SER A 33 -8.84 -41.61 9.48
C SER A 33 -8.69 -42.00 10.96
N GLY A 34 -8.41 -41.02 11.83
CA GLY A 34 -8.13 -41.21 13.25
C GLY A 34 -6.66 -41.48 13.60
N GLU A 35 -5.73 -41.29 12.65
CA GLU A 35 -4.28 -41.40 12.85
C GLU A 35 -3.56 -40.10 12.46
N ALA A 36 -2.50 -39.76 13.18
CA ALA A 36 -1.57 -38.67 12.86
C ALA A 36 -0.20 -39.23 12.45
N PHE A 37 0.54 -38.52 11.60
CA PHE A 37 1.90 -38.90 11.23
C PHE A 37 2.89 -38.33 12.25
N ASP A 38 3.59 -39.20 12.98
CA ASP A 38 4.52 -38.79 14.06
C ASP A 38 5.94 -38.46 13.59
N GLY A 39 6.16 -38.42 12.27
CA GLY A 39 7.47 -38.27 11.65
C GLY A 39 8.08 -39.60 11.19
N THR A 40 7.58 -40.73 11.66
CA THR A 40 8.04 -42.07 11.26
C THR A 40 6.93 -42.98 10.74
N ALA A 41 5.75 -42.92 11.35
CA ALA A 41 4.60 -43.74 10.97
C ALA A 41 3.28 -43.03 11.29
N CYS A 42 2.19 -43.57 10.73
CA CYS A 42 0.86 -43.21 11.15
C CYS A 42 0.54 -43.89 12.48
N VAL A 43 0.20 -43.09 13.49
CA VAL A 43 -0.14 -43.56 14.84
C VAL A 43 -1.54 -43.09 15.22
N PRO A 44 -2.33 -43.90 15.95
CA PRO A 44 -3.66 -43.50 16.40
C PRO A 44 -3.63 -42.18 17.18
N ASP A 45 -4.35 -41.18 16.67
CA ASP A 45 -4.52 -39.88 17.29
C ASP A 45 -5.96 -39.43 17.09
N ALA A 46 -6.77 -39.64 18.13
CA ALA A 46 -8.19 -39.26 18.13
C ALA A 46 -8.41 -37.74 18.08
N THR A 47 -7.36 -36.93 18.23
CA THR A 47 -7.43 -35.46 18.15
C THR A 47 -7.17 -34.95 16.73
N CYS A 48 -6.58 -35.78 15.85
CA CYS A 48 -6.29 -35.42 14.48
C CYS A 48 -7.53 -35.59 13.58
N ASN A 49 -8.27 -34.49 13.40
CA ASN A 49 -9.49 -34.43 12.59
C ASN A 49 -9.30 -33.73 11.24
N ASP A 50 -8.06 -33.54 10.81
CA ASP A 50 -7.77 -32.89 9.54
C ASP A 50 -8.26 -33.73 8.37
N THR A 51 -8.91 -33.06 7.41
CA THR A 51 -9.33 -33.73 6.18
C THR A 51 -8.16 -33.70 5.23
N CYS A 52 -7.66 -34.88 4.84
CA CYS A 52 -6.48 -34.95 4.00
C CYS A 52 -6.73 -34.18 2.68
N PRO A 53 -5.77 -33.35 2.23
CA PRO A 53 -5.92 -32.63 0.97
C PRO A 53 -6.23 -33.62 -0.17
N PRO A 54 -7.09 -33.25 -1.13
CA PRO A 54 -7.40 -34.13 -2.27
C PRO A 54 -6.08 -34.52 -2.96
N PRO A 55 -5.93 -35.79 -3.41
CA PRO A 55 -4.75 -36.22 -4.12
C PRO A 55 -4.58 -35.31 -5.33
N ALA A 56 -3.54 -34.49 -5.29
CA ALA A 56 -3.30 -33.55 -6.37
C ALA A 56 -2.87 -34.34 -7.60
N ASP A 57 -3.61 -34.22 -8.71
CA ASP A 57 -3.11 -34.61 -10.03
C ASP A 57 -1.92 -33.73 -10.48
N PHE A 58 -1.43 -32.83 -9.61
CA PHE A 58 -0.21 -32.08 -9.78
C PHE A 58 0.99 -32.91 -9.34
N VAL A 59 1.70 -33.46 -10.32
CA VAL A 59 3.14 -33.71 -10.19
C VAL A 59 3.79 -32.34 -9.94
N PHE A 60 4.10 -32.02 -8.68
CA PHE A 60 4.96 -30.87 -8.41
C PHE A 60 6.31 -31.15 -9.07
N PRO A 61 6.86 -30.21 -9.87
CA PRO A 61 8.23 -30.36 -10.32
C PRO A 61 9.14 -30.37 -9.09
N PRO A 62 10.33 -30.97 -9.16
CA PRO A 62 11.26 -31.15 -8.02
C PRO A 62 11.86 -29.85 -7.47
N PHE A 63 11.23 -28.70 -7.73
CA PHE A 63 11.73 -27.39 -7.33
C PHE A 63 10.94 -26.87 -6.13
N CYS A 64 11.70 -26.37 -5.17
CA CYS A 64 11.22 -25.72 -3.96
C CYS A 64 10.03 -24.78 -4.25
N PRO A 65 8.93 -24.81 -3.46
CA PRO A 65 7.80 -23.88 -3.59
C PRO A 65 8.16 -22.42 -3.27
N TYR A 66 9.42 -22.13 -2.98
CA TYR A 66 9.95 -20.80 -2.73
C TYR A 66 11.02 -20.46 -3.77
N SER A 67 11.10 -19.19 -4.16
CA SER A 67 12.16 -18.68 -5.03
C SER A 67 13.07 -17.73 -4.25
N VAL A 68 14.27 -17.45 -4.77
CA VAL A 68 15.11 -16.36 -4.22
C VAL A 68 14.38 -15.04 -4.48
N SER A 69 14.22 -14.22 -3.44
CA SER A 69 13.59 -12.91 -3.59
C SER A 69 14.52 -11.97 -4.38
N PRO A 70 13.96 -11.07 -5.19
CA PRO A 70 14.75 -10.04 -5.88
C PRO A 70 15.50 -9.09 -4.93
N HIS A 71 15.17 -9.07 -3.64
CA HIS A 71 15.88 -8.29 -2.63
C HIS A 71 17.25 -8.86 -2.27
N GLY A 72 17.55 -10.12 -2.62
CA GLY A 72 18.86 -10.74 -2.41
C GLY A 72 18.77 -12.23 -2.01
N PRO A 73 19.89 -12.97 -2.05
CA PRO A 73 19.94 -14.38 -1.66
C PRO A 73 19.63 -14.62 -0.18
N GLU A 74 19.73 -13.60 0.67
CA GLU A 74 19.28 -13.59 2.07
C GLU A 74 17.75 -13.47 2.22
N TYR A 75 16.98 -13.38 1.14
CA TYR A 75 15.52 -13.39 1.17
C TYR A 75 14.94 -14.48 0.24
N TYR A 76 13.77 -14.98 0.60
CA TYR A 76 13.05 -15.98 -0.19
C TYR A 76 11.56 -15.64 -0.29
N ARG A 77 10.98 -16.00 -1.41
CA ARG A 77 9.62 -15.64 -1.79
C ARG A 77 8.67 -16.81 -1.52
N VAL A 78 7.65 -16.56 -0.72
CA VAL A 78 6.58 -17.51 -0.43
C VAL A 78 5.37 -17.15 -1.28
N TYR A 79 4.93 -18.10 -2.10
CA TYR A 79 3.70 -18.01 -2.87
C TYR A 79 2.57 -18.63 -2.05
N THR A 80 1.64 -17.82 -1.56
CA THR A 80 0.38 -18.31 -1.00
C THR A 80 -0.72 -18.23 -2.08
N GLN A 81 -1.91 -18.76 -1.79
CA GLN A 81 -3.06 -18.63 -2.70
C GLN A 81 -3.52 -17.18 -2.93
N THR A 82 -3.11 -16.24 -2.07
CA THR A 82 -3.64 -14.86 -2.06
C THR A 82 -2.58 -13.77 -2.04
N GLN A 83 -1.30 -14.10 -1.84
CA GLN A 83 -0.23 -13.10 -1.72
C GLN A 83 1.14 -13.70 -1.99
N ILE A 84 2.04 -12.83 -2.45
CA ILE A 84 3.47 -13.08 -2.54
C ILE A 84 4.11 -12.39 -1.33
N ILE A 85 4.83 -13.14 -0.49
CA ILE A 85 5.50 -12.60 0.69
C ILE A 85 6.99 -12.88 0.55
N ASP A 86 7.81 -11.83 0.55
CA ASP A 86 9.25 -11.98 0.68
C ASP A 86 9.62 -12.09 2.17
N LYS A 87 10.29 -13.18 2.52
CA LYS A 87 10.75 -13.51 3.88
C LYS A 87 12.27 -13.44 3.93
N ALA A 88 12.83 -12.87 4.98
CA ALA A 88 14.26 -12.91 5.23
C ALA A 88 14.68 -14.30 5.76
N CYS A 89 15.82 -14.79 5.30
CA CYS A 89 16.57 -15.82 5.98
C CYS A 89 17.11 -15.30 7.31
N PRO A 90 17.32 -16.19 8.31
CA PRO A 90 18.04 -15.81 9.51
C PRO A 90 19.40 -15.20 9.17
N SER A 91 19.82 -14.19 9.94
CA SER A 91 21.05 -13.44 9.68
C SER A 91 22.26 -14.35 9.41
N GLY A 92 22.90 -14.14 8.26
CA GLY A 92 24.07 -14.91 7.82
C GLY A 92 23.76 -16.22 7.09
N LEU A 93 22.49 -16.57 6.86
CA LEU A 93 22.07 -17.67 6.00
C LEU A 93 21.59 -17.14 4.65
N VAL A 94 21.78 -17.93 3.59
CA VAL A 94 21.23 -17.63 2.26
C VAL A 94 20.20 -18.69 1.88
N PHE A 95 19.13 -18.27 1.22
CA PHE A 95 18.12 -19.18 0.75
C PHE A 95 18.68 -20.07 -0.35
N SER A 96 18.73 -21.37 -0.09
CA SER A 96 19.14 -22.35 -1.08
C SER A 96 17.90 -22.94 -1.73
N VAL A 97 17.65 -22.59 -3.00
CA VAL A 97 16.56 -23.17 -3.80
C VAL A 97 16.68 -24.69 -3.90
N ASP A 98 17.91 -25.21 -3.95
CA ASP A 98 18.18 -26.65 -4.03
C ASP A 98 17.80 -27.39 -2.75
N LEU A 99 17.92 -26.73 -1.60
CA LEU A 99 17.63 -27.32 -0.28
C LEU A 99 16.25 -26.93 0.25
N CYS A 100 15.64 -25.90 -0.34
CA CYS A 100 14.38 -25.31 0.07
C CYS A 100 14.37 -24.77 1.51
N PHE A 101 15.52 -24.35 2.01
CA PHE A 101 15.68 -23.66 3.29
C PHE A 101 16.90 -22.74 3.27
N CYS A 102 16.98 -21.86 4.26
CA CYS A 102 18.12 -20.97 4.47
C CYS A 102 19.33 -21.77 4.96
N ASN A 103 20.38 -21.85 4.14
CA ASN A 103 21.59 -22.60 4.42
C ASN A 103 22.84 -21.69 4.33
N GLY A 104 23.83 -21.94 5.17
CA GLY A 104 25.07 -21.17 5.21
C GLY A 104 25.77 -21.29 6.57
N THR A 105 27.03 -20.89 6.63
CA THR A 105 27.70 -20.63 7.92
C THR A 105 27.21 -19.28 8.38
N ALA A 106 26.31 -19.24 9.37
CA ALA A 106 25.88 -18.01 10.00
C ALA A 106 27.11 -17.14 10.29
N SER A 107 27.22 -16.00 9.63
CA SER A 107 28.30 -15.06 9.93
C SER A 107 28.16 -14.65 11.40
N ASP A 108 29.26 -14.64 12.16
CA ASP A 108 29.28 -14.21 13.58
C ASP A 108 28.82 -12.75 13.82
N PHE A 109 28.43 -12.04 12.75
CA PHE A 109 27.91 -10.68 12.79
C PHE A 109 26.38 -10.70 12.88
N CYS A 110 25.89 -10.36 14.07
CA CYS A 110 24.48 -10.15 14.32
C CYS A 110 24.08 -8.76 13.81
N ASN A 111 23.44 -8.68 12.64
CA ASN A 111 22.98 -7.40 12.09
C ASN A 111 21.62 -7.01 12.68
N GLU A 112 21.39 -5.71 12.77
CA GLU A 112 20.08 -5.14 13.12
C GLU A 112 19.09 -5.49 12.00
N ASP A 113 17.97 -6.12 12.37
CA ASP A 113 16.84 -6.40 11.48
C ASP A 113 15.83 -5.24 11.42
N LEU A 114 15.81 -4.46 12.49
CA LEU A 114 15.09 -3.20 12.63
C LEU A 114 15.96 -2.27 13.47
N ARG A 115 16.15 -1.04 13.02
CA ARG A 115 16.73 0.05 13.78
C ARG A 115 15.89 1.29 13.56
N LEU A 116 15.01 1.58 14.53
CA LEU A 116 14.27 2.81 14.54
C LEU A 116 15.07 3.88 15.27
N THR A 117 15.37 4.96 14.57
CA THR A 117 15.83 6.22 15.13
C THR A 117 14.86 7.32 14.73
N PHE A 118 14.76 8.37 15.55
CA PHE A 118 13.80 9.45 15.36
C PHE A 118 14.47 10.75 14.90
N GLU A 119 15.60 10.61 14.18
CA GLU A 119 16.37 11.74 13.66
C GLU A 119 15.58 12.49 12.56
N ASN A 120 15.84 13.79 12.41
CA ASN A 120 15.30 14.62 11.33
C ASN A 120 13.79 14.66 11.17
N GLN A 121 13.03 14.43 12.25
CA GLN A 121 11.57 14.38 12.15
C GLN A 121 11.13 13.29 11.15
N THR A 122 11.81 12.16 11.08
CA THR A 122 11.26 10.98 10.39
C THR A 122 11.33 9.78 11.31
N ILE A 123 10.44 8.82 11.06
CA ILE A 123 10.48 7.51 11.70
C ILE A 123 10.91 6.55 10.60
N GLU A 124 12.20 6.27 10.57
CA GLU A 124 12.82 5.44 9.52
C GLU A 124 13.50 4.22 10.13
N ASP A 125 13.49 3.13 9.37
CA ASP A 125 14.32 1.97 9.67
C ASP A 125 15.70 2.11 9.03
N TYR A 126 16.70 2.40 9.85
CA TYR A 126 18.11 2.51 9.46
C TYR A 126 18.82 1.15 9.40
N SER A 127 18.09 0.05 9.60
CA SER A 127 18.63 -1.27 9.36
C SER A 127 18.93 -1.49 7.87
N LYS A 128 19.67 -2.55 7.54
CA LYS A 128 19.87 -2.95 6.15
C LYS A 128 18.58 -3.35 5.45
N ASN A 129 17.54 -3.69 6.22
CA ASN A 129 16.26 -4.18 5.69
C ASN A 129 15.32 -3.05 5.28
N GLN A 130 15.53 -1.81 5.72
CA GLN A 130 14.70 -0.63 5.42
C GLN A 130 13.19 -0.94 5.49
N GLN A 131 12.76 -1.54 6.59
CA GLN A 131 11.37 -1.98 6.80
C GLN A 131 10.39 -0.82 6.63
N ARG A 132 9.31 -1.07 5.86
CA ARG A 132 8.20 -0.11 5.76
C ARG A 132 7.46 -0.04 7.09
N LEU A 133 7.35 1.14 7.66
CA LEU A 133 6.68 1.37 8.96
C LEU A 133 5.30 1.97 8.74
N THR A 134 4.32 1.50 9.51
CA THR A 134 2.96 2.08 9.50
C THR A 134 2.71 2.80 10.82
N LEU A 135 2.38 4.09 10.73
CA LEU A 135 2.03 4.92 11.88
C LEU A 135 0.52 4.92 12.07
N TYR A 136 0.05 4.52 13.25
CA TYR A 136 -1.37 4.55 13.56
C TYR A 136 -1.78 5.87 14.22
N PRO A 137 -3.03 6.32 13.97
CA PRO A 137 -3.32 7.72 13.69
C PRO A 137 -3.51 8.55 14.95
N MET A 138 -2.45 8.75 15.71
CA MET A 138 -2.26 9.87 16.65
C MET A 138 -0.77 10.10 17.00
N ALA A 139 0.17 9.31 16.46
CA ALA A 139 1.60 9.60 16.53
C ALA A 139 1.95 10.84 15.69
N ARG A 140 1.50 12.02 16.14
CA ARG A 140 2.12 13.26 15.69
C ARG A 140 3.53 13.28 16.25
N MET A 141 4.49 13.27 15.34
CA MET A 141 5.79 13.88 15.59
C MET A 141 5.56 15.33 16.02
N PHE A 142 5.87 15.61 17.28
CA PHE A 142 6.37 16.91 17.70
C PHE A 142 7.81 16.68 18.16
N ALA A 143 8.65 16.18 17.26
CA ALA A 143 10.09 16.31 17.44
C ALA A 143 10.42 17.75 17.07
N PHE A 144 10.82 18.55 18.06
CA PHE A 144 11.57 19.75 17.74
C PHE A 144 12.79 19.33 16.89
N PRO A 145 13.30 20.18 15.97
CA PRO A 145 14.33 19.81 14.98
C PRO A 145 15.62 19.15 15.50
N ASN A 146 15.79 19.03 16.82
CA ASN A 146 17.00 18.55 17.49
C ASN A 146 16.74 17.36 18.43
N ASP A 147 15.54 16.78 18.47
CA ASP A 147 15.21 15.69 19.38
C ASP A 147 15.43 14.34 18.70
N THR A 148 16.25 13.46 19.29
CA THR A 148 16.41 12.06 18.85
C THR A 148 15.30 11.15 19.37
N THR A 149 14.30 11.74 20.04
CA THR A 149 13.25 11.00 20.76
C THR A 149 11.86 11.21 20.16
N VAL A 150 11.01 10.19 20.28
CA VAL A 150 9.57 10.25 19.93
C VAL A 150 8.72 10.14 21.19
N ASN A 151 7.69 10.98 21.32
CA ASN A 151 6.77 10.95 22.45
C ASN A 151 5.49 10.16 22.13
N PHE A 152 5.13 9.21 23.00
CA PHE A 152 3.87 8.46 22.97
C PHE A 152 2.89 9.04 24.00
N TRP A 153 1.63 9.25 23.59
CA TRP A 153 0.59 9.95 24.37
C TRP A 153 -0.74 9.19 24.44
N GLY A 154 -0.72 7.88 24.69
CA GLY A 154 -1.93 7.06 24.67
C GLY A 154 -1.97 6.17 23.43
N PRO A 155 -3.02 6.15 22.59
CA PRO A 155 -3.26 5.12 21.56
C PRO A 155 -2.28 5.13 20.37
N ASN A 156 -1.14 5.81 20.50
CA ASN A 156 -0.12 5.95 19.47
C ASN A 156 0.74 4.70 19.45
N TYR A 157 0.95 4.14 18.27
CA TYR A 157 1.90 3.06 18.10
C TYR A 157 2.44 3.01 16.66
N ILE A 158 3.62 2.41 16.54
CA ILE A 158 4.31 2.14 15.29
C ILE A 158 4.19 0.65 15.03
N ILE A 159 3.85 0.27 13.79
CA ILE A 159 3.82 -1.12 13.35
C ILE A 159 4.99 -1.36 12.38
N ALA A 160 5.76 -2.42 12.64
CA ALA A 160 6.74 -2.98 11.72
C ALA A 160 6.18 -4.29 11.12
N PRO A 161 5.44 -4.23 9.99
CA PRO A 161 4.76 -5.37 9.38
C PRO A 161 5.69 -6.49 8.92
N GLY A 162 6.97 -6.22 8.59
CA GLY A 162 7.92 -7.24 8.13
C GLY A 162 8.23 -8.35 9.14
N PHE A 163 7.81 -8.19 10.40
CA PHE A 163 7.93 -9.22 11.44
C PHE A 163 6.69 -10.10 11.59
N ALA A 164 5.60 -9.81 10.88
CA ALA A 164 4.39 -10.63 10.92
C ALA A 164 4.68 -12.02 10.34
N ASN A 165 4.30 -13.08 11.06
CA ASN A 165 4.59 -14.47 10.66
C ASN A 165 6.08 -14.78 10.46
N LYS A 166 6.98 -14.00 11.09
CA LYS A 166 8.40 -14.34 11.17
C LYS A 166 8.61 -15.32 12.31
N GLU A 167 9.25 -16.44 12.02
CA GLU A 167 9.67 -17.41 13.03
C GLU A 167 11.05 -16.98 13.56
N PHE A 168 11.15 -16.79 14.87
CA PHE A 168 12.41 -16.40 15.51
C PHE A 168 12.96 -17.59 16.27
N TRP A 169 14.17 -18.00 15.92
CA TRP A 169 14.91 -19.03 16.66
C TRP A 169 15.76 -18.41 17.76
N LYS A 170 16.24 -17.18 17.51
CA LYS A 170 17.01 -16.36 18.43
C LYS A 170 16.55 -14.93 18.24
N ILE A 171 16.49 -14.14 19.30
CA ILE A 171 16.12 -12.73 19.16
C ILE A 171 16.86 -11.88 20.18
N SER A 172 17.21 -10.66 19.78
CA SER A 172 17.54 -9.59 20.72
C SER A 172 16.65 -8.39 20.46
N VAL A 173 16.07 -7.82 21.50
CA VAL A 173 15.25 -6.60 21.43
C VAL A 173 15.81 -5.59 22.41
N VAL A 174 16.11 -4.38 21.92
CA VAL A 174 16.58 -3.26 22.74
C VAL A 174 15.66 -2.08 22.57
N VAL A 175 15.24 -1.49 23.68
CA VAL A 175 14.35 -0.32 23.72
C VAL A 175 14.91 0.68 24.73
N VAL A 176 15.13 1.93 24.30
CA VAL A 176 15.48 3.05 25.18
C VAL A 176 14.27 3.97 25.33
N PHE A 177 13.85 4.20 26.58
CA PHE A 177 12.61 4.90 26.88
C PHE A 177 12.67 5.70 28.20
N GLU A 178 11.85 6.73 28.33
CA GLU A 178 11.67 7.52 29.55
C GLU A 178 10.16 7.75 29.82
N PRO A 179 9.56 7.05 30.79
CA PRO A 179 8.13 7.17 31.08
C PRO A 179 7.79 8.52 31.73
N THR A 180 6.73 9.19 31.26
CA THR A 180 6.32 10.53 31.74
C THR A 180 5.06 10.54 32.62
N GLY A 181 4.51 9.37 32.94
CA GLY A 181 3.25 9.25 33.70
C GLY A 181 3.17 8.01 34.60
N ALA A 182 1.97 7.76 35.15
CA ALA A 182 1.68 6.53 35.88
C ALA A 182 1.74 5.32 34.95
N THR A 183 2.47 4.28 35.34
CA THR A 183 2.72 3.10 34.51
C THR A 183 1.79 1.97 34.95
N ASN A 184 0.53 2.02 34.49
CA ASN A 184 -0.44 0.95 34.73
C ASN A 184 -0.17 -0.23 33.76
N ASP A 185 0.89 -1.02 33.88
CA ASP A 185 1.26 -2.08 32.89
C ASP A 185 1.24 -1.59 31.43
N GLN A 186 2.02 -0.55 31.16
CA GLN A 186 2.15 0.01 29.82
C GLN A 186 3.06 -0.86 28.96
N VAL A 187 2.63 -1.19 27.75
CA VAL A 187 3.42 -2.03 26.84
C VAL A 187 4.35 -1.16 26.00
N LEU A 188 5.64 -1.45 26.01
CA LEU A 188 6.61 -0.76 25.16
C LEU A 188 6.64 -1.38 23.77
N VAL A 189 6.77 -2.71 23.72
CA VAL A 189 6.96 -3.47 22.49
C VAL A 189 6.27 -4.83 22.60
N HIS A 190 5.60 -5.28 21.54
CA HIS A 190 5.04 -6.63 21.46
C HIS A 190 4.88 -7.18 20.05
N ASN A 191 4.87 -8.51 19.87
CA ASN A 191 4.55 -9.17 18.59
C ASN A 191 3.24 -9.97 18.69
N GLY A 192 2.11 -9.36 18.36
CA GLY A 192 0.83 -10.04 18.42
C GLY A 192 -0.33 -9.10 18.06
N PRO A 193 -1.36 -9.59 17.37
CA PRO A 193 -2.53 -8.79 17.07
C PRO A 193 -3.42 -8.63 18.31
N VAL A 194 -4.32 -7.64 18.22
CA VAL A 194 -5.27 -7.24 19.26
C VAL A 194 -6.08 -8.39 19.85
N SER A 195 -6.36 -9.39 19.02
CA SER A 195 -7.34 -10.46 19.26
C SER A 195 -6.72 -11.83 19.48
N ASP A 196 -5.40 -11.96 19.61
CA ASP A 196 -4.79 -13.27 19.87
C ASP A 196 -5.12 -13.72 21.31
N PRO A 197 -5.92 -14.78 21.50
CA PRO A 197 -6.31 -15.25 22.83
C PRO A 197 -5.10 -15.71 23.66
N ASP A 198 -4.00 -16.06 23.02
CA ASP A 198 -2.79 -16.53 23.68
C ASP A 198 -1.80 -15.39 24.01
N GLY A 199 -2.14 -14.16 23.63
CA GLY A 199 -1.31 -12.97 23.85
C GLY A 199 -0.03 -12.91 22.99
N PRO A 200 0.79 -11.88 23.19
CA PRO A 200 2.04 -11.71 22.44
C PRO A 200 3.10 -12.73 22.87
N SER A 201 3.87 -13.24 21.91
CA SER A 201 4.99 -14.15 22.20
C SER A 201 6.23 -13.44 22.73
N ILE A 202 6.34 -12.14 22.48
CA ILE A 202 7.39 -11.24 22.91
C ILE A 202 6.69 -10.00 23.42
N LYS A 203 6.91 -9.63 24.68
CA LYS A 203 6.36 -8.42 25.29
C LYS A 203 7.39 -7.81 26.23
N ILE A 204 7.65 -6.52 26.06
CA ILE A 204 8.33 -5.69 27.05
C ILE A 204 7.30 -4.69 27.56
N SER A 205 7.01 -4.71 28.87
CA SER A 205 6.09 -3.77 29.51
C SER A 205 6.66 -3.19 30.79
N ILE A 206 6.03 -2.12 31.26
CA ILE A 206 6.43 -1.41 32.47
C ILE A 206 5.23 -1.21 33.39
N SER A 207 5.43 -1.45 34.68
CA SER A 207 4.43 -1.19 35.70
C SER A 207 5.00 -0.43 36.89
N ASP A 208 4.14 0.25 37.64
CA ASP A 208 4.54 0.90 38.89
C ASP A 208 4.98 -0.16 39.90
N GLY A 209 6.26 -0.12 40.31
CA GLY A 209 6.81 -1.00 41.34
C GLY A 209 6.59 -0.47 42.76
N ALA A 210 7.43 -0.90 43.69
CA ALA A 210 7.46 -0.32 45.04
C ALA A 210 7.76 1.19 44.99
N SER A 211 7.39 1.94 46.04
CA SER A 211 7.48 3.42 46.06
C SER A 211 8.81 3.96 45.50
N GLY A 212 8.76 4.55 44.31
CA GLY A 212 9.91 5.13 43.62
C GLY A 212 10.61 4.23 42.58
N THR A 213 10.15 3.00 42.36
CA THR A 213 10.65 2.09 41.32
C THR A 213 9.63 1.83 40.21
N LEU A 214 10.14 1.38 39.08
CA LEU A 214 9.45 0.89 37.91
C LEU A 214 9.80 -0.60 37.77
N ASP A 215 8.80 -1.45 37.61
CA ASP A 215 8.98 -2.84 37.23
C ASP A 215 9.03 -2.95 35.72
N VAL A 216 10.19 -3.34 35.16
CA VAL A 216 10.33 -3.66 33.74
C VAL A 216 10.14 -5.16 33.58
N SER A 217 9.08 -5.54 32.87
CA SER A 217 8.62 -6.91 32.69
C SER A 217 8.91 -7.40 31.27
N PHE A 218 9.50 -8.59 31.18
CA PHE A 218 9.84 -9.25 29.92
C PHE A 218 9.13 -10.60 29.82
N THR A 219 8.30 -10.75 28.80
CA THR A 219 7.63 -12.01 28.47
C THR A 219 8.16 -12.53 27.14
N LEU A 220 8.58 -13.79 27.14
CA LEU A 220 8.89 -14.55 25.94
C LEU A 220 8.26 -15.94 26.04
N LEU A 221 7.45 -16.30 25.03
CA LEU A 221 6.77 -17.57 24.88
C LEU A 221 7.37 -18.33 23.69
N THR A 222 7.69 -19.60 23.90
CA THR A 222 8.21 -20.49 22.86
C THR A 222 7.12 -21.45 22.42
N SER A 223 7.33 -22.17 21.32
CA SER A 223 6.31 -23.05 20.74
C SER A 223 5.87 -24.16 21.71
N SER A 224 6.79 -24.67 22.55
CA SER A 224 6.46 -25.66 23.58
C SER A 224 6.01 -25.05 24.91
N ASN A 225 6.22 -23.74 25.12
CA ASN A 225 5.92 -23.07 26.37
C ASN A 225 5.02 -21.85 26.15
N THR A 226 3.73 -22.13 26.05
CA THR A 226 2.68 -21.12 25.82
C THR A 226 2.33 -20.30 27.08
N SER A 227 2.91 -20.61 28.24
CA SER A 227 2.69 -19.85 29.47
C SER A 227 3.96 -19.78 30.31
N ALA A 228 4.56 -18.59 30.35
CA ALA A 228 5.82 -18.39 31.05
C ALA A 228 5.75 -17.14 31.94
N SER A 229 6.13 -17.29 33.21
CA SER A 229 6.16 -16.16 34.16
C SER A 229 7.14 -15.09 33.69
N PRO A 230 6.75 -13.81 33.63
CA PRO A 230 7.63 -12.75 33.14
C PRO A 230 8.89 -12.61 33.99
N LEU A 231 10.00 -12.23 33.36
CA LEU A 231 11.19 -11.75 34.06
C LEU A 231 10.93 -10.30 34.47
N VAL A 232 11.02 -9.98 35.76
CA VAL A 232 10.74 -8.63 36.27
C VAL A 232 11.99 -8.05 36.92
N ILE A 233 12.38 -6.85 36.49
CA ILE A 233 13.53 -6.11 37.02
C ILE A 233 13.06 -4.75 37.55
N ASN A 234 13.37 -4.47 38.81
CA ASN A 234 13.05 -3.20 39.47
C ASN A 234 14.10 -2.13 39.14
N VAL A 235 13.65 -0.96 38.72
CA VAL A 235 14.51 0.16 38.32
C VAL A 235 14.04 1.45 38.98
N PRO A 236 14.91 2.31 39.53
CA PRO A 236 14.47 3.61 40.05
C PRO A 236 13.83 4.47 38.96
N LYS A 237 12.71 5.15 39.25
CA LYS A 237 12.03 6.04 38.29
C LYS A 237 12.88 7.25 37.88
N GLY A 238 12.53 7.85 36.74
CA GLY A 238 13.11 9.07 36.17
C GLY A 238 14.38 8.83 35.34
N GLY A 239 14.58 9.62 34.30
CA GLY A 239 15.70 9.48 33.35
C GLY A 239 15.51 8.33 32.36
N PRO A 240 16.39 8.23 31.36
CA PRO A 240 16.33 7.20 30.32
C PRO A 240 16.67 5.82 30.87
N ILE A 241 15.88 4.83 30.46
CA ILE A 241 16.00 3.42 30.81
C ILE A 241 16.19 2.62 29.50
N GLU A 242 17.17 1.73 29.49
CA GLU A 242 17.41 0.80 28.39
C GLU A 242 17.02 -0.62 28.82
N ALA A 243 16.00 -1.18 28.17
CA ALA A 243 15.56 -2.56 28.38
C ALA A 243 16.07 -3.46 27.25
N ARG A 244 16.75 -4.56 27.61
CA ARG A 244 17.30 -5.56 26.69
C ARG A 244 16.68 -6.92 26.96
N LEU A 245 16.05 -7.50 25.95
CA LEU A 245 15.60 -8.90 25.93
C LEU A 245 16.49 -9.69 24.98
N GLN A 246 16.92 -10.88 25.39
CA GLN A 246 17.70 -11.80 24.57
C GLN A 246 17.17 -13.22 24.69
N TYR A 247 17.14 -13.94 23.59
CA TYR A 247 16.86 -15.38 23.53
C TYR A 247 17.86 -16.06 22.62
N ASP A 248 18.57 -17.06 23.15
CA ASP A 248 19.64 -17.76 22.43
C ASP A 248 19.28 -19.16 21.91
N GLY A 249 18.02 -19.56 22.10
CA GLY A 249 17.51 -20.91 21.83
C GLY A 249 17.39 -21.77 23.09
N SER A 250 18.05 -21.41 24.18
CA SER A 250 18.05 -22.16 25.44
C SER A 250 17.68 -21.32 26.66
N ASP A 251 18.08 -20.05 26.66
CA ASP A 251 17.90 -19.11 27.74
C ASP A 251 17.20 -17.84 27.26
N VAL A 252 16.21 -17.40 28.03
CA VAL A 252 15.66 -16.04 27.95
C VAL A 252 16.41 -15.19 28.97
N GLY A 253 17.18 -14.21 28.49
CA GLY A 253 17.89 -13.22 29.30
C GLY A 253 17.23 -11.85 29.21
N ALA A 254 17.18 -11.14 30.33
CA ALA A 254 16.73 -9.76 30.42
C ALA A 254 17.77 -8.92 31.16
N THR A 255 18.08 -7.74 30.64
CA THR A 255 18.98 -6.77 31.27
C THR A 255 18.33 -5.40 31.22
N VAL A 256 18.40 -4.65 32.33
CA VAL A 256 17.98 -3.25 32.34
C VAL A 256 19.13 -2.37 32.75
N LEU A 257 19.38 -1.33 31.96
CA LEU A 257 20.35 -0.28 32.26
C LEU A 257 19.61 1.04 32.54
N LYS A 258 20.18 1.84 33.41
CA LYS A 258 19.78 3.23 33.65
C LYS A 258 21.01 4.09 33.50
N GLU A 259 20.95 5.09 32.62
CA GLU A 259 22.08 5.98 32.36
C GLU A 259 23.37 5.20 31.98
N GLY A 260 23.20 4.13 31.19
CA GLY A 260 24.29 3.24 30.77
C GLY A 260 24.83 2.28 31.83
N VAL A 261 24.32 2.30 33.07
CA VAL A 261 24.72 1.39 34.14
C VAL A 261 23.69 0.27 34.31
N THR A 262 24.13 -0.99 34.30
CA THR A 262 23.26 -2.14 34.57
C THR A 262 22.66 -2.06 35.98
N VAL A 263 21.33 -1.94 36.06
CA VAL A 263 20.57 -1.90 37.31
C VAL A 263 20.14 -3.31 37.74
N GLY A 264 19.87 -4.19 36.77
CA GLY A 264 19.51 -5.57 37.05
C GLY A 264 19.56 -6.46 35.82
N THR A 265 19.68 -7.75 36.09
CA THR A 265 19.65 -8.83 35.10
C THR A 265 18.78 -9.96 35.62
N ALA A 266 18.03 -10.61 34.75
CA ALA A 266 17.26 -11.80 35.07
C ALA A 266 17.39 -12.80 33.91
N SER A 267 17.34 -14.09 34.20
CA SER A 267 17.31 -15.11 33.16
C SER A 267 16.43 -16.30 33.55
N ARG A 268 15.96 -17.03 32.54
CA ARG A 268 15.19 -18.26 32.70
C ARG A 268 15.49 -19.21 31.55
N GLN A 269 15.85 -20.44 31.92
CA GLN A 269 16.00 -21.56 30.97
C GLN A 269 14.64 -21.95 30.38
N VAL A 270 14.61 -22.24 29.09
CA VAL A 270 13.45 -22.79 28.39
C VAL A 270 13.42 -24.31 28.58
N MET A 271 12.23 -24.93 28.56
CA MET A 271 12.09 -26.37 28.79
C MET A 271 12.78 -27.22 27.72
N LEU A 272 12.80 -26.73 26.48
CA LEU A 272 13.40 -27.40 25.32
C LEU A 272 14.46 -26.48 24.70
N ILE A 273 15.62 -27.06 24.40
CA ILE A 273 16.71 -26.39 23.70
C ILE A 273 16.32 -26.25 22.23
N ASP A 274 16.63 -25.10 21.64
CA ASP A 274 16.30 -24.70 20.27
C ASP A 274 14.79 -24.70 19.99
N ASP A 275 13.97 -24.35 20.98
CA ASP A 275 12.54 -24.18 20.80
C ASP A 275 12.24 -22.82 20.14
N PRO A 276 11.64 -22.76 18.93
CA PRO A 276 11.35 -21.49 18.28
C PRO A 276 10.38 -20.65 19.12
N ILE A 277 10.50 -19.32 19.04
CA ILE A 277 9.52 -18.41 19.63
C ILE A 277 8.16 -18.70 18.99
N ALA A 278 7.11 -18.78 19.80
CA ALA A 278 5.78 -19.13 19.31
C ALA A 278 5.35 -18.17 18.19
N LEU A 279 5.04 -18.73 17.03
CA LEU A 279 4.73 -17.96 15.83
C LEU A 279 3.46 -17.13 16.03
N ARG A 280 3.53 -15.83 15.73
CA ARG A 280 2.39 -14.92 15.80
C ARG A 280 2.11 -14.33 14.43
N LYS A 281 0.81 -14.22 14.12
CA LYS A 281 0.33 -13.59 12.87
C LYS A 281 0.48 -12.07 12.89
N GLY A 282 0.57 -11.49 14.09
CA GLY A 282 0.67 -10.05 14.28
C GLY A 282 2.06 -9.52 13.94
N ALA A 283 2.08 -8.30 13.43
CA ALA A 283 3.30 -7.51 13.27
C ALA A 283 3.92 -7.14 14.63
N PHE A 284 5.13 -6.58 14.58
CA PHE A 284 5.79 -6.01 15.75
C PHE A 284 5.21 -4.61 16.00
N ASN A 285 4.66 -4.40 17.20
CA ASN A 285 4.03 -3.15 17.61
C ASN A 285 4.90 -2.45 18.67
N ILE A 286 5.00 -1.14 18.57
CA ILE A 286 5.86 -0.28 19.40
C ILE A 286 5.01 0.88 19.95
N GLY A 287 5.06 1.14 21.25
CA GLY A 287 4.25 2.17 21.92
C GLY A 287 2.96 1.64 22.58
N GLY A 288 2.74 0.33 22.57
CA GLY A 288 1.69 -0.33 23.36
C GLY A 288 0.28 -0.26 22.80
N GLY A 289 0.08 0.35 21.64
CA GLY A 289 -1.15 0.20 20.88
C GLY A 289 -1.27 -1.19 20.24
N GLY A 290 -2.52 -1.60 19.99
CA GLY A 290 -2.81 -2.83 19.26
C GLY A 290 -2.95 -4.11 20.10
N CYS A 291 -3.13 -4.05 21.43
CA CYS A 291 -3.59 -5.23 22.20
C CYS A 291 -4.77 -4.95 23.15
N LEU A 292 -5.77 -5.85 23.16
CA LEU A 292 -6.96 -5.75 24.04
C LEU A 292 -6.53 -5.85 25.50
N GLY A 293 -6.77 -4.79 26.27
CA GLY A 293 -6.41 -4.74 27.69
C GLY A 293 -4.95 -4.35 27.97
N CYS A 294 -4.15 -4.10 26.94
CA CYS A 294 -2.85 -3.45 27.12
C CYS A 294 -3.04 -1.95 27.34
N ASN A 295 -2.32 -1.41 28.32
CA ASN A 295 -2.23 0.02 28.44
C ASN A 295 -1.17 0.53 27.48
N ASN A 296 -1.50 1.59 26.74
CA ASN A 296 -0.56 2.17 25.81
C ASN A 296 0.56 2.89 26.56
N TYR A 297 1.73 2.97 25.94
CA TYR A 297 2.87 3.66 26.50
C TYR A 297 2.65 5.19 26.52
N VAL A 298 3.07 5.81 27.62
CA VAL A 298 3.08 7.26 27.79
C VAL A 298 4.46 7.70 28.26
N GLY A 299 5.24 8.30 27.36
CA GLY A 299 6.63 8.68 27.58
C GLY A 299 7.39 8.93 26.28
N SER A 300 8.69 9.16 26.37
CA SER A 300 9.56 9.25 25.20
C SER A 300 10.28 7.92 24.92
N MET A 301 10.54 7.61 23.66
CA MET A 301 11.50 6.57 23.24
C MET A 301 12.58 7.19 22.38
N ASP A 302 13.83 6.74 22.53
CA ASP A 302 14.98 7.26 21.79
C ASP A 302 15.35 6.37 20.60
N TYR A 303 15.49 5.07 20.83
CA TYR A 303 15.66 4.12 19.73
C TYR A 303 15.15 2.73 20.08
N ILE A 304 14.89 1.96 19.02
CA ILE A 304 14.49 0.55 19.11
C ILE A 304 15.31 -0.25 18.13
N LYS A 305 15.87 -1.37 18.61
CA LYS A 305 16.62 -2.31 17.78
C LYS A 305 16.06 -3.71 17.95
N VAL A 306 15.88 -4.42 16.84
CA VAL A 306 15.51 -5.84 16.82
C VAL A 306 16.55 -6.59 16.01
N PHE A 307 16.98 -7.74 16.51
CA PHE A 307 17.95 -8.62 15.88
C PHE A 307 17.38 -10.03 15.85
N ASP A 308 17.50 -10.74 14.73
CA ASP A 308 17.15 -12.16 14.60
C ASP A 308 18.34 -13.07 14.95
N CYS A 309 19.05 -12.68 16.01
CA CYS A 309 20.24 -13.32 16.54
C CYS A 309 20.51 -12.83 17.97
N VAL A 310 21.47 -13.45 18.64
CA VAL A 310 21.95 -13.00 19.96
C VAL A 310 23.00 -11.93 19.75
N ALA A 311 22.61 -10.67 19.88
CA ALA A 311 23.50 -9.55 19.72
C ALA A 311 24.52 -9.51 20.86
N LYS A 312 25.81 -9.38 20.53
CA LYS A 312 26.84 -9.17 21.56
C LYS A 312 26.71 -7.77 22.12
N THR A 313 27.24 -7.54 23.32
CA THR A 313 27.21 -6.20 23.94
C THR A 313 27.82 -5.12 23.05
N THR A 314 28.79 -5.47 22.19
CA THR A 314 29.38 -4.58 21.19
C THR A 314 28.43 -4.22 20.04
N ASP A 315 27.53 -5.13 19.68
CA ASP A 315 26.59 -4.96 18.56
C ASP A 315 25.39 -4.09 18.98
N LEU A 316 25.11 -4.03 20.29
CA LEU A 316 24.04 -3.21 20.85
C LEU A 316 24.33 -1.69 20.76
N GLY A 317 25.59 -1.31 20.56
CA GLY A 317 26.07 0.08 20.60
C GLY A 317 26.51 0.50 22.02
N GLU A 318 27.17 1.65 22.12
CA GLU A 318 27.42 2.28 23.42
C GLU A 318 26.07 2.62 24.06
N ALA A 319 25.89 2.19 25.32
CA ALA A 319 24.67 2.51 26.05
C ALA A 319 24.48 4.03 26.09
N ALA A 320 23.24 4.51 26.00
CA ALA A 320 22.93 5.94 26.04
C ALA A 320 23.57 6.57 27.28
N ALA A 321 24.72 7.23 27.08
CA ALA A 321 25.41 7.93 28.15
C ALA A 321 24.53 9.10 28.59
N ALA A 322 24.35 9.27 29.90
CA ALA A 322 23.57 10.37 30.44
C ALA A 322 24.10 11.72 29.92
N GLY A 323 23.34 12.34 29.00
CA GLY A 323 23.54 13.71 28.54
C GLY A 323 24.82 13.96 27.73
N LEU A 324 24.70 13.93 26.40
CA LEU A 324 25.58 14.69 25.51
C LEU A 324 24.90 16.03 25.17
N GLN A 325 24.79 16.91 26.19
CA GLN A 325 24.84 18.35 25.96
C GLN A 325 26.25 18.82 26.29
N ASP A 326 27.19 18.60 25.37
CA ASP A 326 28.37 19.44 25.17
C ASP A 326 29.24 18.85 24.05
N ILE A 327 29.84 19.74 23.23
CA ILE A 327 30.81 19.51 22.13
C ILE A 327 30.11 19.29 20.77
N ILE A 328 30.14 20.20 19.78
CA ILE A 328 31.31 20.88 19.18
C ILE A 328 30.99 22.31 18.71
N THR A 329 31.69 23.31 19.26
CA THR A 329 32.04 24.54 18.52
C THR A 329 33.29 24.22 17.69
N LEU A 330 33.13 24.06 16.38
CA LEU A 330 34.26 23.99 15.43
C LEU A 330 34.36 25.37 14.78
N ASP A 331 35.13 26.21 15.44
CA ASP A 331 35.77 27.37 14.85
C ASP A 331 37.11 26.88 14.33
N ASP A 332 37.18 26.53 13.03
CA ASP A 332 38.45 26.42 12.33
C ASP A 332 38.24 26.59 10.82
N GLY A 333 38.72 27.73 10.32
CA GLY A 333 38.65 28.12 8.93
C GLY A 333 39.51 27.22 8.04
N ILE A 334 38.88 26.60 7.05
CA ILE A 334 39.55 26.00 5.89
C ILE A 334 39.07 26.71 4.62
N ILE A 335 39.98 27.47 4.02
CA ILE A 335 39.83 28.07 2.69
C ILE A 335 40.03 26.96 1.65
N LEU A 336 38.98 26.61 0.91
CA LEU A 336 39.09 25.77 -0.29
C LEU A 336 39.44 26.62 -1.52
N PRO A 337 40.29 26.12 -2.44
CA PRO A 337 40.64 26.83 -3.68
C PRO A 337 39.45 26.86 -4.67
N PRO A 338 39.40 27.86 -5.58
CA PRO A 338 38.26 28.06 -6.46
C PRO A 338 38.18 26.98 -7.54
N THR A 339 37.03 26.30 -7.58
CA THR A 339 36.60 25.41 -8.67
C THR A 339 36.38 26.22 -9.95
N PRO A 340 36.87 25.76 -11.13
CA PRO A 340 36.70 26.50 -12.38
C PRO A 340 35.23 26.50 -12.86
N ALA A 341 34.83 27.62 -13.48
CA ALA A 341 33.48 27.91 -13.91
C ALA A 341 32.86 26.85 -14.84
N ALA A 342 31.71 26.31 -14.44
CA ALA A 342 30.83 25.54 -15.30
C ALA A 342 30.27 26.44 -16.43
N ARG A 343 30.33 25.95 -17.67
CA ARG A 343 29.73 26.61 -18.83
C ARG A 343 28.21 26.45 -18.77
N PHE A 344 27.51 27.58 -18.75
CA PHE A 344 26.06 27.67 -18.85
C PHE A 344 25.59 27.22 -20.24
N PHE A 345 24.67 26.23 -20.28
CA PHE A 345 23.67 26.10 -21.35
C PHE A 345 22.44 26.96 -20.97
N PRO A 346 21.67 27.49 -21.93
CA PRO A 346 20.58 28.41 -21.66
C PRO A 346 19.45 27.72 -20.87
N ALA A 347 18.99 28.42 -19.83
CA ALA A 347 17.90 28.00 -18.96
C ALA A 347 16.62 27.68 -19.75
N ALA A 348 16.05 26.50 -19.49
CA ALA A 348 14.64 26.25 -19.75
C ALA A 348 13.81 27.31 -19.00
N THR A 349 12.82 27.85 -19.68
CA THR A 349 11.84 28.77 -19.09
C THR A 349 11.25 28.17 -17.83
N THR A 350 11.33 28.90 -16.72
CA THR A 350 10.65 28.57 -15.46
C THR A 350 9.18 28.26 -15.73
N PRO A 351 8.63 27.14 -15.23
CA PRO A 351 7.19 26.89 -15.24
C PRO A 351 6.46 28.06 -14.57
N SER A 352 5.33 28.47 -15.10
CA SER A 352 4.48 29.52 -14.51
C SER A 352 4.07 29.15 -13.09
N GLU A 353 3.96 30.16 -12.20
CA GLU A 353 3.57 30.05 -10.79
C GLU A 353 2.18 29.41 -10.54
N ASP A 354 1.42 29.09 -11.60
CA ASP A 354 0.09 28.47 -11.52
C ASP A 354 0.09 26.93 -11.46
N ASN A 355 1.25 26.26 -11.47
CA ASN A 355 1.31 24.79 -11.36
C ASN A 355 1.33 24.35 -9.89
N ASN A 356 0.20 24.48 -9.19
CA ASN A 356 0.01 23.92 -7.85
C ASN A 356 0.04 22.38 -7.96
N LEU A 357 1.22 21.80 -7.73
CA LEU A 357 1.46 20.35 -7.74
C LEU A 357 0.78 19.74 -6.52
N ASP A 358 -0.34 19.08 -6.77
CA ASP A 358 -1.15 18.50 -5.71
C ASP A 358 -0.95 16.99 -5.67
N PHE A 359 -0.57 16.48 -4.51
CA PHE A 359 -0.08 15.13 -4.35
C PHE A 359 -1.21 14.19 -4.00
N PHE A 360 -1.63 13.38 -4.98
CA PHE A 360 -2.46 12.22 -4.68
C PHE A 360 -1.57 11.12 -4.10
N GLN A 361 -1.69 10.87 -2.78
CA GLN A 361 -0.93 9.82 -2.08
C GLN A 361 0.59 9.96 -2.19
N GLY A 362 1.09 11.19 -2.33
CA GLY A 362 2.51 11.43 -2.52
C GLY A 362 3.01 11.17 -3.95
N ILE A 363 2.14 11.01 -4.96
CA ILE A 363 2.53 11.00 -6.37
C ILE A 363 1.71 12.06 -7.13
N ALA A 364 2.39 12.87 -7.94
CA ALA A 364 1.80 13.84 -8.86
C ALA A 364 2.38 13.64 -10.26
N HIS A 365 1.58 13.89 -11.29
CA HIS A 365 2.02 13.80 -12.67
C HIS A 365 1.90 15.14 -13.37
N VAL A 366 2.89 15.49 -14.18
CA VAL A 366 2.95 16.80 -14.87
C VAL A 366 3.33 16.57 -16.32
N PRO A 367 2.71 17.27 -17.28
CA PRO A 367 3.18 17.22 -18.67
C PRO A 367 4.65 17.62 -18.77
N TYR A 368 5.43 16.87 -19.56
CA TYR A 368 6.80 17.25 -19.87
C TYR A 368 6.79 18.33 -20.95
N SER A 369 7.46 19.46 -20.71
CA SER A 369 7.47 20.58 -21.65
C SER A 369 8.24 20.22 -22.92
N GLY A 370 7.55 20.22 -24.06
CA GLY A 370 8.17 20.06 -25.39
C GLY A 370 8.27 18.62 -25.89
N ASP A 371 7.80 17.63 -25.13
CA ASP A 371 7.72 16.24 -25.59
C ASP A 371 6.45 15.57 -25.05
N CYS A 372 5.49 15.36 -25.94
CA CYS A 372 4.22 14.70 -25.62
C CYS A 372 4.33 13.21 -25.36
N GLY A 373 5.43 12.58 -25.75
CA GLY A 373 5.74 11.21 -25.40
C GLY A 373 6.30 11.08 -23.98
N LYS A 374 6.34 12.15 -23.18
CA LYS A 374 6.91 12.15 -21.82
C LYS A 374 6.00 12.84 -20.82
N PHE A 375 6.14 12.45 -19.55
CA PHE A 375 5.57 13.14 -18.40
C PHE A 375 6.56 13.10 -17.23
N LEU A 376 6.38 14.01 -16.28
CA LEU A 376 7.10 14.02 -15.01
C LEU A 376 6.23 13.29 -13.99
N GLN A 377 6.77 12.28 -13.34
CA GLN A 377 6.20 11.70 -12.13
C GLN A 377 6.98 12.27 -10.94
N CYS A 378 6.31 13.13 -10.19
CA CYS A 378 6.80 13.69 -8.94
C CYS A 378 6.32 12.78 -7.81
N GLN A 379 7.23 12.13 -7.11
CA GLN A 379 6.91 11.39 -5.90
C GLN A 379 7.45 12.16 -4.70
N ILE A 380 6.60 12.45 -3.72
CA ILE A 380 7.05 12.80 -2.39
C ILE A 380 7.51 11.51 -1.72
N ASP A 381 8.80 11.43 -1.44
CA ASP A 381 9.34 10.36 -0.62
C ASP A 381 9.00 10.59 0.87
N THR A 382 9.42 9.65 1.71
CA THR A 382 9.20 9.74 3.16
C THR A 382 9.89 10.93 3.82
N THR A 383 10.84 11.59 3.14
CA THR A 383 11.56 12.78 3.61
C THR A 383 10.92 14.09 3.20
N PHE A 384 9.72 14.05 2.60
CA PHE A 384 9.06 15.21 1.98
C PHE A 384 9.88 15.86 0.85
N LEU A 385 10.87 15.16 0.30
CA LEU A 385 11.60 15.59 -0.88
C LEU A 385 10.89 15.09 -2.13
N PHE A 386 10.92 15.93 -3.16
CA PHE A 386 10.32 15.63 -4.45
C PHE A 386 11.33 14.83 -5.26
N ASN A 387 11.09 13.54 -5.41
CA ASN A 387 11.75 12.74 -6.42
C ASN A 387 11.01 12.92 -7.75
N VAL A 388 11.61 13.69 -8.66
CA VAL A 388 11.05 13.92 -9.99
C VAL A 388 11.70 12.97 -10.98
N THR A 389 10.90 12.06 -11.53
CA THR A 389 11.33 11.14 -12.57
C THR A 389 10.67 11.49 -13.89
N ILE A 390 11.44 11.59 -14.97
CA ILE A 390 10.89 11.69 -16.32
C ILE A 390 10.50 10.28 -16.75
N LYS A 391 9.23 10.11 -17.10
CA LYS A 391 8.68 8.85 -17.62
C LYS A 391 8.33 9.04 -19.09
N ASP A 392 8.70 8.06 -19.90
CA ASP A 392 8.23 7.96 -21.28
C ASP A 392 6.85 7.32 -21.29
N CYS A 393 5.94 7.87 -22.09
CA CYS A 393 4.71 7.21 -22.45
C CYS A 393 5.01 5.98 -23.31
N PRO A 394 4.20 4.91 -23.21
CA PRO A 394 4.29 3.77 -24.11
C PRO A 394 4.37 4.21 -25.58
N PHE A 395 5.21 3.53 -26.37
CA PHE A 395 5.35 3.81 -27.80
C PHE A 395 3.99 3.71 -28.49
N GLY A 396 3.50 4.77 -29.12
CA GLY A 396 2.10 4.80 -29.57
C GLY A 396 1.25 5.90 -28.94
N THR A 397 1.62 6.31 -27.73
CA THR A 397 0.79 7.10 -26.83
C THR A 397 1.45 8.43 -26.50
N MET A 398 0.64 9.37 -26.03
CA MET A 398 1.05 10.71 -25.64
C MET A 398 0.40 11.07 -24.30
N TRP A 399 1.09 11.86 -23.49
CA TRP A 399 0.55 12.35 -22.23
C TRP A 399 -0.66 13.27 -22.49
N SER A 400 -1.80 12.89 -21.92
CA SER A 400 -2.97 13.76 -21.83
C SER A 400 -3.01 14.38 -20.43
N SER A 401 -2.92 15.71 -20.36
CA SER A 401 -3.07 16.43 -19.10
C SER A 401 -4.50 16.38 -18.57
N GLY A 402 -5.51 16.27 -19.44
CA GLY A 402 -6.91 16.17 -19.03
C GLY A 402 -7.27 14.81 -18.44
N LEU A 403 -6.58 13.74 -18.88
CA LEU A 403 -6.72 12.38 -18.36
C LEU A 403 -5.69 12.05 -17.27
N GLU A 404 -4.63 12.84 -17.15
CA GLU A 404 -3.42 12.57 -16.37
C GLU A 404 -2.87 11.15 -16.61
N ALA A 405 -2.83 10.76 -17.88
CA ALA A 405 -2.38 9.45 -18.31
C ALA A 405 -1.83 9.50 -19.73
N CYS A 406 -1.01 8.51 -20.08
CA CYS A 406 -0.64 8.29 -21.47
C CYS A 406 -1.84 7.72 -22.25
N SER A 407 -2.31 8.47 -23.24
CA SER A 407 -3.48 8.14 -24.05
C SER A 407 -3.14 8.11 -25.54
N ARG A 408 -4.11 7.74 -26.37
CA ARG A 408 -3.93 7.82 -27.83
C ARG A 408 -3.81 9.29 -28.27
N PRO A 409 -3.08 9.59 -29.37
CA PRO A 409 -2.82 10.97 -29.78
C PRO A 409 -4.07 11.84 -29.93
N PHE A 410 -5.18 11.30 -30.46
CA PHE A 410 -6.42 12.07 -30.64
C PHE A 410 -7.02 12.58 -29.31
N GLN A 411 -6.69 11.95 -28.18
CA GLN A 411 -7.13 12.34 -26.84
C GLN A 411 -6.12 13.29 -26.16
N ALA A 412 -4.84 13.25 -26.54
CA ALA A 412 -3.80 14.02 -25.89
C ALA A 412 -3.87 15.51 -26.27
N GLU A 413 -3.97 16.40 -25.28
CA GLU A 413 -4.03 17.86 -25.47
C GLU A 413 -2.86 18.38 -26.28
N CYS A 414 -1.68 17.79 -26.09
CA CYS A 414 -0.45 18.27 -26.68
C CYS A 414 -0.09 17.64 -28.03
N ASP A 415 -0.96 16.78 -28.63
CA ASP A 415 -0.69 16.15 -29.94
C ASP A 415 -0.19 17.19 -30.97
N PRO A 416 1.05 17.02 -31.49
CA PRO A 416 1.65 18.00 -32.39
C PRO A 416 0.88 18.18 -33.69
N CYS A 417 0.00 17.24 -34.07
CA CYS A 417 -0.81 17.34 -35.27
C CYS A 417 -2.09 18.18 -35.10
N LYS A 418 -2.43 18.63 -33.88
CA LYS A 418 -3.61 19.45 -33.65
C LYS A 418 -3.51 20.79 -34.39
N GLY A 419 -4.44 21.02 -35.31
CA GLY A 419 -4.49 22.22 -36.14
C GLY A 419 -3.46 22.26 -37.28
N ILE A 420 -2.72 21.17 -37.49
CA ILE A 420 -1.74 21.04 -38.57
C ILE A 420 -2.37 20.27 -39.74
N GLY A 421 -1.97 20.62 -40.97
CA GLY A 421 -2.44 19.96 -42.19
C GLY A 421 -2.00 18.50 -42.29
N ASP A 422 -2.72 17.74 -43.10
CA ASP A 422 -2.41 16.32 -43.35
C ASP A 422 -1.01 16.14 -43.97
N ASN A 423 -0.40 15.01 -43.68
CA ASN A 423 0.92 14.56 -44.15
C ASN A 423 2.12 15.40 -43.69
N VAL A 424 1.94 16.36 -42.79
CA VAL A 424 3.07 16.93 -42.03
C VAL A 424 3.68 15.85 -41.15
N ARG A 425 5.01 15.83 -41.06
CA ARG A 425 5.75 14.79 -40.34
C ARG A 425 6.66 15.39 -39.29
N PHE A 426 6.73 14.74 -38.13
CA PHE A 426 7.60 15.12 -37.01
C PHE A 426 8.49 13.95 -36.61
N PRO A 427 9.74 14.20 -36.20
CA PRO A 427 10.56 13.13 -35.62
C PRO A 427 9.90 12.60 -34.35
N TYR A 428 9.95 11.27 -34.15
CA TYR A 428 9.46 10.68 -32.91
C TYR A 428 10.58 10.72 -31.84
N PRO A 429 10.31 11.24 -30.63
CA PRO A 429 11.31 11.33 -29.57
C PRO A 429 11.87 9.96 -29.17
N ASN A 430 13.18 9.84 -28.99
CA ASN A 430 13.93 8.62 -28.64
C ASN A 430 13.90 7.45 -29.66
N TYR A 431 13.16 7.52 -30.76
CA TYR A 431 13.10 6.46 -31.77
C TYR A 431 13.47 7.03 -33.14
N CYS A 432 14.76 6.93 -33.49
CA CYS A 432 15.32 7.52 -34.71
C CYS A 432 14.73 6.95 -36.01
N GLN A 433 14.18 5.74 -36.03
CA GLN A 433 13.46 5.23 -37.21
C GLN A 433 11.97 5.60 -37.22
N ALA A 434 11.44 6.14 -36.13
CA ALA A 434 10.02 6.45 -35.98
C ALA A 434 9.74 7.93 -36.27
N TYR A 435 8.57 8.20 -36.82
CA TYR A 435 8.07 9.54 -37.06
C TYR A 435 6.55 9.61 -36.89
N LEU A 436 6.06 10.79 -36.54
CA LEU A 436 4.63 11.09 -36.53
C LEU A 436 4.22 11.62 -37.90
N GLN A 437 3.09 11.19 -38.42
CA GLN A 437 2.46 11.72 -39.63
C GLN A 437 1.05 12.19 -39.31
N CYS A 438 0.75 13.46 -39.59
CA CYS A 438 -0.58 14.01 -39.34
C CYS A 438 -1.59 13.50 -40.35
N SER A 439 -2.76 13.10 -39.87
CA SER A 439 -3.91 12.72 -40.70
C SER A 439 -5.20 13.07 -39.98
N GLY A 440 -5.99 13.98 -40.55
CA GLY A 440 -7.21 14.52 -39.93
C GLY A 440 -6.93 15.32 -38.66
N GLY A 441 -5.76 15.94 -38.54
CA GLY A 441 -5.34 16.66 -37.32
C GLY A 441 -4.96 15.76 -36.14
N VAL A 442 -4.74 14.46 -36.37
CA VAL A 442 -4.29 13.48 -35.37
C VAL A 442 -2.95 12.89 -35.78
N SER A 443 -2.03 12.73 -34.83
CA SER A 443 -0.75 12.06 -35.07
C SER A 443 -0.93 10.56 -35.30
N GLN A 444 -0.38 10.05 -36.40
CA GLN A 444 -0.20 8.62 -36.65
C GLN A 444 1.28 8.26 -36.60
N ILE A 445 1.66 7.30 -35.78
CA ILE A 445 3.05 6.83 -35.72
C ILE A 445 3.36 5.97 -36.94
N ARG A 446 4.55 6.19 -37.53
CA ARG A 446 5.08 5.55 -38.73
C ARG A 446 6.55 5.19 -38.52
N CYS A 447 7.00 4.16 -39.20
CA CYS A 447 8.40 3.72 -39.20
C CYS A 447 9.00 3.93 -40.58
N CYS A 448 10.28 4.28 -40.60
CA CYS A 448 11.14 4.07 -41.74
C CYS A 448 11.46 2.58 -41.91
N ALA A 449 11.92 2.19 -43.09
CA ALA A 449 12.28 0.78 -43.34
C ALA A 449 13.52 0.37 -42.54
N ASP A 450 13.80 -0.93 -42.49
CA ASP A 450 15.03 -1.44 -41.88
C ASP A 450 16.27 -0.78 -42.50
N ASN A 451 17.21 -0.34 -41.65
CA ASN A 451 18.40 0.44 -42.02
C ASN A 451 18.11 1.86 -42.54
N GLU A 452 16.93 2.41 -42.29
CA GLU A 452 16.64 3.83 -42.51
C GLU A 452 16.46 4.57 -41.16
N ILE A 453 16.79 5.86 -41.15
CA ILE A 453 16.57 6.84 -40.08
C ILE A 453 15.63 7.92 -40.60
N TYR A 454 14.73 8.40 -39.76
CA TYR A 454 13.90 9.56 -40.08
C TYR A 454 14.70 10.85 -39.92
N ASP A 455 14.82 11.61 -41.01
CA ASP A 455 15.36 12.96 -41.07
C ASP A 455 14.23 13.96 -41.35
N GLU A 456 14.16 15.06 -40.60
CA GLU A 456 13.05 16.02 -40.72
C GLU A 456 13.04 16.73 -42.10
N ALA A 457 14.20 16.95 -42.71
CA ALA A 457 14.31 17.62 -44.00
C ALA A 457 14.03 16.68 -45.19
N SER A 458 14.38 15.40 -45.05
CA SER A 458 14.44 14.44 -46.15
C SER A 458 13.47 13.26 -46.03
N GLY A 459 12.81 13.10 -44.88
CA GLY A 459 12.03 11.92 -44.53
C GLY A 459 12.92 10.73 -44.17
N CYS A 460 12.48 9.51 -44.49
CA CYS A 460 13.28 8.32 -44.26
C CYS A 460 14.50 8.29 -45.21
N VAL A 461 15.70 8.26 -44.64
CA VAL A 461 16.97 8.18 -45.36
C VAL A 461 17.75 6.96 -44.89
N ASN A 462 18.54 6.35 -45.77
CA ASN A 462 19.38 5.21 -45.39
C ASN A 462 20.37 5.61 -44.28
N ASP A 463 20.50 4.76 -43.25
CA ASP A 463 21.48 4.82 -42.17
C ASP A 463 22.56 3.74 -42.38
N PRO A 464 23.50 3.93 -43.32
CA PRO A 464 24.54 2.94 -43.59
C PRO A 464 25.51 2.76 -42.40
N SER A 465 25.52 3.71 -41.46
CA SER A 465 26.30 3.63 -40.23
C SER A 465 25.66 2.73 -39.17
N ASN A 466 24.40 2.32 -39.34
CA ASN A 466 23.60 1.67 -38.31
C ASN A 466 23.67 2.44 -36.98
N SER A 467 23.61 3.77 -37.08
CA SER A 467 23.69 4.69 -35.95
C SER A 467 22.43 4.66 -35.10
N CYS A 468 21.30 4.31 -35.70
CA CYS A 468 20.04 4.12 -35.03
C CYS A 468 19.94 2.71 -34.44
N ASN A 469 20.12 2.60 -33.13
CA ASN A 469 20.07 1.32 -32.42
C ASN A 469 18.65 0.94 -31.92
N ASN A 470 17.66 1.79 -32.18
CA ASN A 470 16.30 1.64 -31.66
C ASN A 470 15.39 1.24 -32.82
N THR A 471 14.98 -0.02 -32.84
CA THR A 471 14.10 -0.55 -33.88
C THR A 471 12.72 0.09 -33.77
N CYS A 472 12.25 0.71 -34.85
CA CYS A 472 10.85 1.12 -34.94
C CYS A 472 10.03 -0.10 -35.35
N VAL A 473 9.41 -0.73 -34.37
CA VAL A 473 8.52 -1.87 -34.60
C VAL A 473 7.09 -1.34 -34.49
N ILE A 474 6.44 -1.10 -35.65
CA ILE A 474 4.98 -0.88 -35.75
C ILE A 474 4.22 -2.21 -35.91
N GLU A 475 4.92 -3.34 -35.80
CA GLU A 475 4.19 -4.57 -35.51
C GLU A 475 3.39 -4.38 -34.20
N PRO A 476 2.25 -5.08 -34.02
CA PRO A 476 1.68 -5.27 -32.69
C PRO A 476 2.73 -6.01 -31.87
N ASP A 477 3.70 -5.26 -31.34
CA ASP A 477 4.91 -5.81 -30.81
C ASP A 477 4.51 -6.72 -29.64
N SER A 478 4.99 -7.94 -29.60
CA SER A 478 4.93 -8.74 -28.38
C SER A 478 5.66 -8.07 -27.20
N ALA A 479 6.42 -6.99 -27.47
CA ALA A 479 6.98 -6.04 -26.52
C ALA A 479 6.20 -4.70 -26.40
N TYR A 480 5.00 -4.58 -26.96
CA TYR A 480 3.89 -3.98 -26.22
C TYR A 480 3.69 -4.90 -25.00
N THR A 481 4.62 -4.83 -24.04
CA THR A 481 4.35 -5.24 -22.69
C THR A 481 3.32 -4.25 -22.24
N CYS A 482 2.07 -4.59 -22.52
CA CYS A 482 0.99 -3.96 -21.86
C CYS A 482 1.37 -3.95 -20.38
N PHE A 483 1.48 -2.75 -19.80
CA PHE A 483 1.78 -2.61 -18.37
C PHE A 483 0.68 -3.28 -17.54
N PHE A 484 -0.41 -3.65 -18.18
CA PHE A 484 -1.43 -4.54 -17.69
C PHE A 484 -1.17 -5.97 -18.19
N THR A 485 -1.08 -6.94 -17.27
CA THR A 485 -1.05 -8.37 -17.62
C THR A 485 -2.38 -9.02 -17.27
N ASN A 486 -2.59 -10.27 -17.69
CA ASN A 486 -3.73 -11.02 -17.17
C ASN A 486 -3.62 -11.11 -15.65
N SER A 487 -4.69 -10.76 -14.96
CA SER A 487 -4.78 -10.94 -13.52
C SER A 487 -4.95 -12.42 -13.20
N THR A 488 -4.42 -12.87 -12.06
CA THR A 488 -4.72 -14.20 -11.52
C THR A 488 -6.15 -14.32 -11.00
N MET A 489 -6.89 -13.20 -10.87
CA MET A 489 -8.29 -13.18 -10.46
C MET A 489 -9.26 -13.56 -11.61
N GLY A 490 -8.77 -13.71 -12.84
CA GLY A 490 -9.52 -14.17 -14.02
C GLY A 490 -9.66 -13.11 -15.12
N ASP A 491 -10.28 -13.47 -16.24
CA ASP A 491 -10.36 -12.64 -17.46
C ASP A 491 -11.05 -11.28 -17.25
N GLY A 492 -11.89 -11.15 -16.22
CA GLY A 492 -12.52 -9.90 -15.82
C GLY A 492 -11.60 -8.93 -15.07
N PHE A 493 -10.30 -9.24 -14.93
CA PHE A 493 -9.32 -8.42 -14.22
C PHE A 493 -8.03 -8.33 -15.03
N TYR A 494 -7.28 -7.25 -14.82
CA TYR A 494 -5.93 -7.07 -15.32
C TYR A 494 -5.00 -6.64 -14.19
N TYR A 495 -3.76 -7.10 -14.21
CA TYR A 495 -2.76 -6.74 -13.22
C TYR A 495 -1.95 -5.56 -13.72
N ASP A 496 -2.05 -4.42 -13.04
CA ASP A 496 -1.27 -3.23 -13.35
C ASP A 496 0.13 -3.33 -12.76
N MET A 497 1.09 -3.73 -13.59
CA MET A 497 2.49 -3.91 -13.22
C MET A 497 3.15 -2.61 -12.74
N MET A 498 2.60 -1.43 -13.07
CA MET A 498 3.18 -0.17 -12.61
C MET A 498 2.84 0.12 -11.14
N TYR A 499 1.68 -0.35 -10.67
CA TYR A 499 1.21 -0.16 -9.30
C TYR A 499 1.13 -1.47 -8.51
N GLU A 500 1.51 -2.58 -9.13
CA GLU A 500 1.46 -3.94 -8.59
C GLU A 500 0.08 -4.33 -8.04
N VAL A 501 -1.00 -3.91 -8.72
CA VAL A 501 -2.38 -4.08 -8.25
C VAL A 501 -3.29 -4.71 -9.30
N ASP A 502 -4.12 -5.67 -8.89
CA ASP A 502 -5.20 -6.18 -9.72
C ASP A 502 -6.33 -5.16 -9.87
N ARG A 503 -6.71 -4.89 -11.11
CA ARG A 503 -7.75 -3.94 -11.49
C ARG A 503 -8.86 -4.67 -12.25
N PRO A 504 -10.13 -4.55 -11.84
CA PRO A 504 -11.20 -5.20 -12.57
C PRO A 504 -11.50 -4.46 -13.86
N CYS A 505 -11.69 -5.21 -14.93
CA CYS A 505 -12.34 -4.72 -16.13
C CYS A 505 -13.81 -4.39 -15.86
N PRO A 506 -14.40 -3.46 -16.63
CA PRO A 506 -15.84 -3.27 -16.61
C PRO A 506 -16.57 -4.58 -16.88
N ARG A 507 -17.70 -4.79 -16.19
CA ARG A 507 -18.44 -6.05 -16.26
C ARG A 507 -18.86 -6.35 -17.71
N GLY A 508 -18.65 -7.59 -18.14
CA GLY A 508 -18.90 -8.04 -19.51
C GLY A 508 -17.75 -7.75 -20.48
N LEU A 509 -16.72 -7.03 -20.03
CA LEU A 509 -15.44 -6.91 -20.72
C LEU A 509 -14.42 -7.84 -20.05
N GLY A 510 -13.48 -8.32 -20.86
CA GLY A 510 -12.33 -9.09 -20.44
C GLY A 510 -11.07 -8.33 -20.82
N PHE A 511 -10.03 -8.47 -20.01
CA PHE A 511 -8.74 -7.89 -20.34
C PHE A 511 -8.17 -8.56 -21.59
N ASN A 512 -7.89 -7.76 -22.62
CA ASN A 512 -7.21 -8.23 -23.80
C ASN A 512 -5.79 -7.67 -23.81
N THR A 513 -4.83 -8.57 -23.59
CA THR A 513 -3.39 -8.27 -23.65
C THR A 513 -2.97 -7.67 -24.99
N THR A 514 -3.66 -8.00 -26.09
CA THR A 514 -3.38 -7.47 -27.43
C THR A 514 -3.81 -6.01 -27.57
N ASP A 515 -4.98 -5.66 -27.01
CA ASP A 515 -5.50 -4.29 -27.06
C ASP A 515 -5.01 -3.44 -25.87
N CYS A 516 -4.28 -4.06 -24.95
CA CYS A 516 -3.80 -3.49 -23.69
C CYS A 516 -4.89 -2.77 -22.90
N GLY A 517 -6.06 -3.40 -22.83
CA GLY A 517 -7.23 -2.82 -22.16
C GLY A 517 -8.39 -3.80 -22.07
N CYS A 518 -9.45 -3.34 -21.43
CA CYS A 518 -10.67 -4.13 -21.28
C CYS A 518 -11.48 -4.06 -22.58
N THR A 519 -11.73 -5.21 -23.20
CA THR A 519 -12.43 -5.31 -24.48
C THR A 519 -13.55 -6.33 -24.41
N ASN A 520 -14.31 -6.50 -25.49
CA ASN A 520 -15.43 -7.44 -25.54
C ASN A 520 -15.02 -8.93 -25.53
N VAL A 521 -13.76 -9.25 -25.19
CA VAL A 521 -13.35 -10.62 -24.88
C VAL A 521 -14.16 -11.06 -23.66
N ILE A 522 -14.75 -12.25 -23.73
CA ILE A 522 -15.89 -12.69 -22.92
C ILE A 522 -15.56 -12.66 -21.42
N GLY A 523 -15.82 -11.53 -20.76
CA GLY A 523 -15.96 -11.46 -19.30
C GLY A 523 -17.30 -12.06 -18.87
N ASP A 524 -17.45 -12.32 -17.56
CA ASP A 524 -18.67 -12.88 -16.96
C ASP A 524 -19.94 -12.23 -17.53
N THR A 525 -20.68 -12.98 -18.36
CA THR A 525 -21.90 -12.54 -19.05
C THR A 525 -23.11 -12.43 -18.12
N SER A 526 -22.92 -12.58 -16.81
CA SER A 526 -23.99 -12.39 -15.83
C SER A 526 -24.65 -11.01 -16.01
N THR A 527 -25.89 -11.04 -16.48
CA THR A 527 -26.72 -9.88 -16.85
C THR A 527 -27.21 -9.06 -15.66
N VAL A 528 -26.90 -9.48 -14.43
CA VAL A 528 -27.32 -8.79 -13.20
C VAL A 528 -26.36 -7.64 -12.91
N CYS A 529 -26.82 -6.39 -12.99
CA CYS A 529 -25.99 -5.23 -12.64
C CYS A 529 -25.68 -5.21 -11.13
N SER A 530 -24.48 -5.66 -10.74
CA SER A 530 -23.97 -5.62 -9.36
C SER A 530 -23.09 -4.39 -9.13
N PRO A 531 -22.99 -3.87 -7.89
CA PRO A 531 -22.11 -2.76 -7.59
C PRO A 531 -20.64 -3.12 -7.83
N TYR A 532 -19.93 -2.23 -8.48
CA TYR A 532 -18.48 -2.21 -8.64
C TYR A 532 -17.77 -1.76 -7.37
N VAL A 533 -18.37 -0.82 -6.64
CA VAL A 533 -18.01 -0.45 -5.27
C VAL A 533 -19.29 -0.52 -4.45
N ASP A 534 -19.25 -1.14 -3.27
CA ASP A 534 -20.34 -1.21 -2.32
C ASP A 534 -19.82 -0.92 -0.92
N LEU A 535 -19.63 0.37 -0.61
CA LEU A 535 -19.16 0.76 0.71
C LEU A 535 -20.29 0.68 1.72
N GLU A 536 -20.08 -0.16 2.72
CA GLU A 536 -20.89 -0.22 3.92
C GLU A 536 -20.03 0.11 5.14
N PHE A 537 -20.63 0.82 6.09
CA PHE A 537 -20.03 1.11 7.37
C PHE A 537 -20.43 -0.03 8.32
N ASP A 538 -19.44 -0.69 8.90
CA ASP A 538 -19.59 -1.66 9.98
C ASP A 538 -19.04 -1.05 11.27
N TRP A 539 -19.44 -1.56 12.45
CA TRP A 539 -19.25 -0.97 13.78
C TRP A 539 -17.89 -0.32 14.07
N TYR A 540 -16.81 -0.72 13.38
CA TYR A 540 -15.48 -0.15 13.54
C TYR A 540 -14.71 0.10 12.23
N SER A 541 -15.30 -0.16 11.06
CA SER A 541 -14.56 -0.10 9.79
C SER A 541 -15.44 0.25 8.59
N VAL A 542 -14.83 0.86 7.57
CA VAL A 542 -15.43 0.97 6.24
C VAL A 542 -14.96 -0.22 5.41
N LEU A 543 -15.90 -0.97 4.85
CA LEU A 543 -15.59 -2.14 4.02
C LEU A 543 -16.27 -2.00 2.65
N ASP A 544 -15.55 -2.37 1.60
CA ASP A 544 -16.15 -2.58 0.28
C ASP A 544 -16.71 -4.01 0.20
N LYS A 545 -18.04 -4.13 0.17
CA LYS A 545 -18.76 -5.41 0.02
C LYS A 545 -19.00 -5.80 -1.42
N SER A 546 -18.46 -5.05 -2.39
CA SER A 546 -18.51 -5.44 -3.79
C SER A 546 -17.75 -6.75 -4.01
N ILE A 547 -17.96 -7.38 -5.17
CA ILE A 547 -17.17 -8.55 -5.58
C ILE A 547 -15.67 -8.21 -5.72
N ASN A 548 -15.34 -6.93 -5.91
CA ASN A 548 -13.97 -6.47 -6.08
C ASN A 548 -13.23 -6.29 -4.74
N ASN A 549 -13.96 -6.12 -3.63
CA ASN A 549 -13.40 -6.00 -2.28
C ASN A 549 -12.21 -5.02 -2.22
N PHE A 550 -12.41 -3.81 -2.75
CA PHE A 550 -11.34 -2.82 -2.84
C PHE A 550 -10.77 -2.44 -1.48
N THR A 551 -9.48 -2.12 -1.47
CA THR A 551 -8.86 -1.45 -0.32
C THR A 551 -9.44 -0.04 -0.19
N VAL A 552 -9.92 0.26 1.01
CA VAL A 552 -10.53 1.54 1.37
C VAL A 552 -9.60 2.26 2.34
N ASP A 553 -9.08 3.40 1.93
CA ASP A 553 -8.35 4.31 2.82
C ASP A 553 -9.34 5.34 3.36
N TYR A 554 -9.42 5.49 4.68
CA TYR A 554 -10.34 6.45 5.29
C TYR A 554 -9.70 7.20 6.46
N ASN A 555 -9.96 8.50 6.52
CA ASN A 555 -9.33 9.42 7.46
C ASN A 555 -10.39 10.27 8.17
N PHE A 556 -10.25 10.43 9.49
CA PHE A 556 -11.09 11.29 10.33
C PHE A 556 -12.61 11.03 10.26
N ILE A 557 -13.03 9.79 9.99
CA ILE A 557 -14.44 9.41 10.02
C ILE A 557 -14.75 8.74 11.34
N THR A 558 -15.84 9.16 11.98
CA THR A 558 -16.37 8.46 13.16
C THR A 558 -17.47 7.52 12.69
N ILE A 559 -17.36 6.23 13.01
CA ILE A 559 -18.38 5.24 12.63
C ILE A 559 -19.30 5.00 13.82
N ASP A 560 -20.60 5.22 13.62
CA ASP A 560 -21.65 5.01 14.62
C ASP A 560 -22.68 4.00 14.07
N GLY A 561 -22.51 2.73 14.43
CA GLY A 561 -23.25 1.63 13.84
C GLY A 561 -22.98 1.50 12.34
N ASN A 562 -24.02 1.58 11.52
CA ASN A 562 -23.92 1.44 10.06
C ASN A 562 -23.83 2.80 9.34
N VAL A 563 -23.26 3.80 10.00
CA VAL A 563 -23.22 5.18 9.50
C VAL A 563 -21.83 5.77 9.76
N GLY A 564 -21.19 6.27 8.69
CA GLY A 564 -20.01 7.12 8.78
C GLY A 564 -20.41 8.57 8.99
N ASP A 565 -19.89 9.19 10.05
CA ASP A 565 -20.02 10.61 10.37
C ASP A 565 -18.81 11.38 9.81
N PHE A 566 -19.09 12.29 8.89
CA PHE A 566 -18.12 13.12 8.18
C PHE A 566 -18.08 14.56 8.74
N SER A 567 -18.57 14.79 9.95
CA SER A 567 -18.59 16.14 10.56
C SER A 567 -17.21 16.76 10.75
N ASN A 568 -16.13 15.99 10.68
CA ASN A 568 -14.78 16.54 10.66
C ASN A 568 -14.49 17.12 9.26
N THR A 569 -13.95 18.34 9.20
CA THR A 569 -13.63 19.00 7.93
C THR A 569 -12.58 18.26 7.08
N ARG A 570 -11.91 17.25 7.66
CA ARG A 570 -10.93 16.39 6.99
C ARG A 570 -11.41 14.96 6.79
N SER A 571 -12.70 14.67 7.02
CA SER A 571 -13.27 13.34 6.82
C SER A 571 -13.26 12.96 5.35
N ASN A 572 -12.47 11.95 4.97
CA ASN A 572 -12.37 11.46 3.60
C ASN A 572 -12.31 9.93 3.56
N ILE A 573 -12.87 9.35 2.50
CA ILE A 573 -12.61 7.99 2.04
C ILE A 573 -12.09 8.04 0.62
N ALA A 574 -11.02 7.31 0.32
CA ALA A 574 -10.53 7.05 -1.02
C ALA A 574 -10.63 5.56 -1.34
N VAL A 575 -11.29 5.23 -2.45
CA VAL A 575 -11.42 3.84 -2.94
C VAL A 575 -10.36 3.59 -4.01
N LEU A 576 -9.18 3.15 -3.61
CA LEU A 576 -7.98 3.23 -4.45
C LEU A 576 -8.08 2.46 -5.77
N GLY A 577 -8.78 1.31 -5.76
CA GLY A 577 -8.99 0.51 -6.96
C GLY A 577 -9.90 1.15 -8.02
N THR A 578 -10.49 2.31 -7.72
CA THR A 578 -11.26 3.10 -8.70
C THR A 578 -10.42 4.17 -9.41
N ALA A 579 -9.17 4.37 -9.01
CA ALA A 579 -8.25 5.26 -9.69
C ALA A 579 -8.01 4.78 -11.11
N ASN A 580 -8.09 5.69 -12.09
CA ASN A 580 -7.74 5.41 -13.47
C ASN A 580 -8.59 4.28 -14.11
N VAL A 581 -9.81 4.06 -13.59
CA VAL A 581 -10.76 3.09 -14.14
C VAL A 581 -11.41 3.64 -15.40
N GLU A 582 -11.37 2.85 -16.46
CA GLU A 582 -12.11 3.15 -17.67
C GLU A 582 -13.57 2.72 -17.50
N TYR A 583 -14.44 3.71 -17.39
CA TYR A 583 -15.89 3.52 -17.39
C TYR A 583 -16.42 3.20 -18.81
N PHE A 584 -15.77 2.28 -19.55
CA PHE A 584 -16.08 1.91 -20.96
C PHE A 584 -17.50 1.41 -21.21
N ALA A 585 -18.32 1.33 -20.17
CA ALA A 585 -19.73 1.13 -20.36
C ALA A 585 -20.33 2.44 -20.86
N SER A 586 -21.15 2.34 -21.91
CA SER A 586 -22.20 3.32 -22.18
C SER A 586 -23.25 3.32 -21.05
N GLN A 587 -22.90 2.98 -19.82
CA GLN A 587 -23.78 2.86 -18.68
C GLN A 587 -22.99 3.12 -17.40
N PHE A 588 -23.59 3.81 -16.45
CA PHE A 588 -22.97 4.13 -15.18
C PHE A 588 -24.05 4.27 -14.11
N GLY A 589 -23.75 3.90 -12.87
CA GLY A 589 -24.65 4.10 -11.76
C GLY A 589 -23.91 4.62 -10.53
N LEU A 590 -24.52 5.57 -9.82
CA LEU A 590 -24.09 6.00 -8.50
C LEU A 590 -25.31 6.06 -7.59
N VAL A 591 -25.24 5.39 -6.44
CA VAL A 591 -26.28 5.40 -5.41
C VAL A 591 -25.64 5.77 -4.08
N VAL A 592 -26.16 6.79 -3.41
CA VAL A 592 -25.65 7.29 -2.14
C VAL A 592 -26.80 7.51 -1.18
N ASN A 593 -26.68 7.01 0.04
CA ASN A 593 -27.62 7.31 1.11
C ASN A 593 -26.93 8.15 2.18
N PHE A 594 -27.34 9.41 2.32
CA PHE A 594 -26.66 10.39 3.18
C PHE A 594 -27.65 11.24 3.97
N SER A 595 -27.20 11.87 5.05
CA SER A 595 -27.94 12.90 5.79
C SER A 595 -27.10 14.17 5.83
N ALA A 596 -27.67 15.28 5.36
CA ALA A 596 -26.99 16.58 5.39
C ALA A 596 -26.81 17.07 6.84
N PRO A 597 -25.76 17.86 7.14
CA PRO A 597 -25.64 18.51 8.43
C PRO A 597 -26.81 19.48 8.68
N SER A 598 -27.16 19.70 9.95
CA SER A 598 -28.27 20.60 10.34
C SER A 598 -28.08 22.05 9.89
N SER A 599 -26.83 22.46 9.70
CA SER A 599 -26.45 23.75 9.12
C SER A 599 -25.14 23.60 8.35
N PHE A 600 -25.07 24.19 7.16
CA PHE A 600 -23.84 24.31 6.39
C PHE A 600 -23.90 25.54 5.48
N SER A 601 -22.74 25.99 5.01
CA SER A 601 -22.62 27.03 4.00
C SER A 601 -22.00 26.45 2.73
N GLY A 602 -22.27 27.09 1.60
CA GLY A 602 -21.64 26.73 0.34
C GLY A 602 -22.12 25.40 -0.26
N ASN A 603 -21.26 24.80 -1.08
CA ASN A 603 -21.55 23.60 -1.87
C ASN A 603 -20.68 22.44 -1.39
N GLN A 604 -21.25 21.54 -0.57
CA GLN A 604 -20.51 20.42 -0.01
C GLN A 604 -20.49 19.23 -0.96
N THR A 605 -19.29 18.74 -1.30
CA THR A 605 -19.12 17.57 -2.17
C THR A 605 -19.19 16.28 -1.35
N ILE A 606 -20.09 15.37 -1.74
CA ILE A 606 -20.29 14.07 -1.07
C ILE A 606 -19.43 13.00 -1.72
N VAL A 607 -19.49 12.88 -3.04
CA VAL A 607 -18.74 11.90 -3.84
C VAL A 607 -18.19 12.60 -5.05
N TYR A 608 -16.94 12.32 -5.41
CA TYR A 608 -16.36 12.80 -6.66
C TYR A 608 -15.29 11.85 -7.20
N ASN A 609 -15.03 11.92 -8.51
CA ASN A 609 -13.93 11.24 -9.16
C ASN A 609 -13.13 12.25 -10.02
N GLY A 610 -11.82 12.32 -9.76
CA GLY A 610 -10.91 13.38 -10.24
C GLY A 610 -10.45 14.30 -9.11
N ARG A 611 -9.76 15.40 -9.44
CA ARG A 611 -9.33 16.42 -8.47
C ARG A 611 -10.45 17.41 -8.12
N LEU A 612 -10.40 17.96 -6.91
CA LEU A 612 -11.25 19.09 -6.52
C LEU A 612 -10.48 20.40 -6.77
N GLY A 613 -11.12 21.38 -7.41
CA GLY A 613 -10.59 22.75 -7.54
C GLY A 613 -9.85 23.09 -8.83
N SER A 614 -9.26 22.12 -9.56
CA SER A 614 -8.48 22.42 -10.77
C SER A 614 -8.74 21.53 -11.98
N GLU A 615 -9.46 20.41 -11.82
CA GLU A 615 -9.76 19.49 -12.92
C GLU A 615 -11.26 19.30 -13.13
N SER A 616 -11.60 18.97 -14.37
CA SER A 616 -12.91 18.44 -14.70
C SER A 616 -13.13 17.12 -13.98
N GLN A 617 -14.24 17.00 -13.26
CA GLN A 617 -14.62 15.78 -12.54
C GLN A 617 -15.44 14.89 -13.47
N SER A 618 -15.14 13.60 -13.53
CA SER A 618 -15.95 12.66 -14.32
C SER A 618 -17.33 12.45 -13.70
N VAL A 619 -17.37 12.38 -12.38
CA VAL A 619 -18.56 12.19 -11.55
C VAL A 619 -18.45 13.12 -10.35
N ARG A 620 -19.52 13.85 -10.03
CA ARG A 620 -19.67 14.56 -8.74
C ARG A 620 -21.11 14.49 -8.23
N LEU A 621 -21.25 14.24 -6.94
CA LEU A 621 -22.46 14.43 -6.16
C LEU A 621 -22.19 15.49 -5.09
N SER A 622 -22.92 16.60 -5.10
CA SER A 622 -22.78 17.66 -4.10
C SER A 622 -24.12 18.16 -3.60
N ILE A 623 -24.11 18.89 -2.48
CA ILE A 623 -25.29 19.50 -1.88
C ILE A 623 -25.07 20.97 -1.58
N ARG A 624 -26.12 21.76 -1.72
CA ARG A 624 -26.16 23.14 -1.22
C ARG A 624 -27.48 23.45 -0.56
N ASN A 625 -27.48 24.43 0.33
CA ASN A 625 -28.71 24.90 0.94
C ASN A 625 -29.62 25.58 -0.08
N ASN A 626 -30.93 25.30 0.01
CA ASN A 626 -31.96 25.92 -0.81
C ASN A 626 -32.90 26.76 0.07
N THR A 627 -33.52 26.11 1.06
CA THR A 627 -34.33 26.76 2.09
C THR A 627 -34.00 26.19 3.46
N ALA A 628 -34.63 26.67 4.52
CA ALA A 628 -34.42 26.14 5.87
C ALA A 628 -34.76 24.64 6.01
N SER A 629 -35.63 24.09 5.15
CA SER A 629 -36.08 22.69 5.20
C SER A 629 -35.70 21.86 3.97
N THR A 630 -35.02 22.44 2.99
CA THR A 630 -34.67 21.76 1.74
C THR A 630 -33.25 22.07 1.30
N ILE A 631 -32.63 21.07 0.68
CA ILE A 631 -31.33 21.16 0.00
C ILE A 631 -31.52 20.95 -1.50
N ILE A 632 -30.58 21.45 -2.29
CA ILE A 632 -30.39 21.05 -3.68
C ILE A 632 -29.31 19.98 -3.69
N VAL A 633 -29.60 18.87 -4.36
CA VAL A 633 -28.64 17.80 -4.67
C VAL A 633 -28.25 17.95 -6.13
N SER A 634 -26.96 18.20 -6.37
CA SER A 634 -26.38 18.45 -7.68
C SER A 634 -25.59 17.23 -8.14
N PHE A 635 -25.91 16.75 -9.34
CA PHE A 635 -25.35 15.55 -9.95
C PHE A 635 -24.61 15.93 -11.22
N LEU A 636 -23.30 15.67 -11.29
CA LEU A 636 -22.47 15.90 -12.46
C LEU A 636 -21.97 14.55 -12.99
N LEU A 637 -22.14 14.33 -14.29
CA LEU A 637 -21.49 13.27 -15.06
C LEU A 637 -20.93 13.89 -16.33
N VAL A 638 -19.65 13.66 -16.62
CA VAL A 638 -18.98 14.13 -17.83
C VAL A 638 -18.69 12.93 -18.72
N THR A 639 -19.09 13.04 -19.99
CA THR A 639 -18.82 12.02 -21.00
C THR A 639 -17.94 12.58 -22.11
N GLU A 640 -17.36 11.70 -22.93
CA GLU A 640 -16.49 12.11 -24.05
C GLU A 640 -17.21 13.02 -25.06
N ASP A 641 -18.52 12.80 -25.28
CA ASP A 641 -19.31 13.64 -26.20
C ASP A 641 -19.99 14.84 -25.51
N ASP A 642 -20.22 14.76 -24.19
CA ASP A 642 -20.79 15.82 -23.36
C ASP A 642 -19.76 16.26 -22.32
N THR A 643 -18.78 17.03 -22.77
CA THR A 643 -17.77 17.65 -21.93
C THR A 643 -18.30 18.84 -21.14
N SER A 644 -19.62 19.12 -21.21
CA SER A 644 -20.21 20.20 -20.42
C SER A 644 -20.28 19.77 -18.96
N GLU A 645 -19.64 20.54 -18.07
CA GLU A 645 -19.71 20.33 -16.62
C GLU A 645 -21.05 20.79 -16.02
N THR A 646 -22.14 20.59 -16.76
CA THR A 646 -23.48 21.01 -16.35
C THR A 646 -24.07 19.99 -15.39
N ALA A 647 -24.25 20.37 -14.13
CA ALA A 647 -24.90 19.51 -13.15
C ALA A 647 -26.44 19.48 -13.33
N ILE A 648 -27.06 18.33 -13.07
CA ILE A 648 -28.51 18.17 -12.93
C ILE A 648 -28.86 18.38 -11.45
N GLU A 649 -29.83 19.24 -11.17
CA GLU A 649 -30.20 19.61 -9.80
C GLU A 649 -31.61 19.14 -9.46
N VAL A 650 -31.75 18.50 -8.29
CA VAL A 650 -33.05 18.09 -7.74
C VAL A 650 -33.12 18.45 -6.25
N GLN A 651 -34.33 18.71 -5.75
CA GLN A 651 -34.53 19.07 -4.35
C GLN A 651 -34.64 17.83 -3.46
N ALA A 652 -34.21 17.96 -2.20
CA ALA A 652 -34.43 16.96 -1.15
C ALA A 652 -34.70 17.64 0.20
N SER A 653 -35.24 16.89 1.15
CA SER A 653 -35.35 17.32 2.55
C SER A 653 -33.97 17.60 3.14
N SER A 654 -33.81 18.68 3.91
CA SER A 654 -32.60 18.90 4.72
C SER A 654 -32.57 18.04 5.98
N SER A 655 -33.70 17.43 6.36
CA SER A 655 -33.81 16.54 7.51
C SER A 655 -33.92 15.06 7.11
N GLY A 656 -33.27 14.20 7.89
CA GLY A 656 -33.27 12.75 7.69
C GLY A 656 -32.25 12.29 6.64
N PHE A 657 -32.35 11.01 6.27
CA PHE A 657 -31.56 10.44 5.18
C PHE A 657 -32.22 10.71 3.82
N VAL A 658 -31.38 11.00 2.84
CA VAL A 658 -31.68 11.24 1.44
C VAL A 658 -31.03 10.11 0.65
N TYR A 659 -31.86 9.36 -0.06
CA TYR A 659 -31.41 8.41 -1.06
C TYR A 659 -31.23 9.16 -2.38
N ALA A 660 -30.00 9.32 -2.84
CA ALA A 660 -29.64 9.97 -4.10
C ALA A 660 -29.13 8.92 -5.09
N SER A 661 -29.61 8.97 -6.33
CA SER A 661 -29.20 8.05 -7.39
C SER A 661 -29.00 8.76 -8.71
N MET A 662 -27.99 8.35 -9.46
CA MET A 662 -27.68 8.75 -10.82
C MET A 662 -27.52 7.48 -11.65
N VAL A 663 -28.21 7.41 -12.79
CA VAL A 663 -28.13 6.30 -13.73
C VAL A 663 -27.93 6.86 -15.13
N TYR A 664 -26.84 6.46 -15.77
CA TYR A 664 -26.53 6.71 -17.17
C TYR A 664 -26.78 5.43 -17.96
N ASP A 665 -27.52 5.53 -19.06
CA ASP A 665 -27.89 4.39 -19.91
C ASP A 665 -27.24 4.43 -21.31
N GLY A 666 -26.36 5.41 -21.54
CA GLY A 666 -25.64 5.59 -22.82
C GLY A 666 -26.25 6.66 -23.70
N LEU A 667 -27.48 7.09 -23.37
CA LEU A 667 -28.25 8.09 -24.11
C LEU A 667 -28.63 9.27 -23.23
N LYS A 668 -28.82 9.04 -21.93
CA LYS A 668 -29.18 10.07 -20.95
C LYS A 668 -28.73 9.73 -19.55
N VAL A 669 -28.48 10.76 -18.76
CA VAL A 669 -28.28 10.70 -17.32
C VAL A 669 -29.62 10.98 -16.65
N THR A 670 -30.12 10.03 -15.86
CA THR A 670 -31.33 10.18 -15.03
C THR A 670 -30.91 10.25 -13.57
N VAL A 671 -31.38 11.26 -12.85
CA VAL A 671 -31.11 11.45 -11.42
C VAL A 671 -32.40 11.40 -10.64
N LYS A 672 -32.33 10.86 -9.42
CA LYS A 672 -33.49 10.68 -8.54
C LYS A 672 -33.07 10.86 -7.08
N THR A 673 -33.85 11.61 -6.33
CA THR A 673 -33.74 11.71 -4.87
C THR A 673 -35.02 11.22 -4.20
N ILE A 674 -34.90 10.50 -3.10
CA ILE A 674 -36.03 10.11 -2.23
C ILE A 674 -35.73 10.65 -0.83
N SER A 675 -36.65 11.43 -0.27
CA SER A 675 -36.52 12.04 1.05
C SER A 675 -37.88 12.36 1.67
N GLY A 676 -37.91 13.05 2.81
CA GLY A 676 -39.16 13.44 3.50
C GLY A 676 -40.13 14.31 2.67
N ILE A 677 -39.67 14.94 1.59
CA ILE A 677 -40.52 15.73 0.68
C ILE A 677 -41.06 14.92 -0.52
N GLY A 678 -40.74 13.63 -0.62
CA GLY A 678 -41.16 12.75 -1.71
C GLY A 678 -40.01 12.31 -2.62
N THR A 679 -40.35 11.85 -3.83
CA THR A 679 -39.41 11.45 -4.88
C THR A 679 -39.32 12.56 -5.93
N MET A 680 -38.12 13.06 -6.18
CA MET A 680 -37.82 14.02 -7.25
C MET A 680 -36.94 13.34 -8.29
N SER A 681 -37.14 13.64 -9.57
CA SER A 681 -36.28 13.13 -10.65
C SER A 681 -36.12 14.13 -11.77
N ALA A 682 -34.99 14.04 -12.47
CA ALA A 682 -34.65 14.84 -13.64
C ALA A 682 -33.79 14.00 -14.59
N ALA A 683 -33.70 14.40 -15.85
CA ALA A 683 -32.83 13.74 -16.82
C ALA A 683 -32.22 14.74 -17.81
N ARG A 684 -31.03 14.44 -18.30
CA ARG A 684 -30.30 15.18 -19.34
C ARG A 684 -29.79 14.20 -20.39
N ALA A 685 -29.89 14.52 -21.67
CA ALA A 685 -29.25 13.72 -22.73
C ALA A 685 -27.72 13.78 -22.59
N ALA A 686 -27.04 12.65 -22.78
CA ALA A 686 -25.59 12.55 -22.80
C ALA A 686 -25.19 11.31 -23.61
N THR A 687 -24.13 11.39 -24.40
CA THR A 687 -23.62 10.26 -25.20
C THR A 687 -22.12 10.11 -24.98
N GLY A 688 -21.53 9.00 -25.46
CA GLY A 688 -20.11 8.72 -25.29
C GLY A 688 -19.78 8.06 -23.96
N ASN A 689 -18.52 7.66 -23.78
CA ASN A 689 -18.09 7.00 -22.55
C ASN A 689 -17.96 8.02 -21.42
N VAL A 690 -18.13 7.59 -20.18
CA VAL A 690 -17.82 8.46 -19.03
C VAL A 690 -16.32 8.74 -19.03
N VAL A 691 -15.94 10.01 -18.89
CA VAL A 691 -14.54 10.44 -18.98
C VAL A 691 -13.72 9.77 -17.89
N ARG A 692 -12.61 9.14 -18.27
CA ARG A 692 -11.65 8.54 -17.35
C ARG A 692 -10.91 9.62 -16.56
N LYS A 693 -10.65 9.37 -15.27
CA LYS A 693 -9.79 10.22 -14.44
C LYS A 693 -8.79 9.39 -13.66
N GLN A 694 -7.58 9.93 -13.47
CA GLN A 694 -6.53 9.25 -12.74
C GLN A 694 -6.88 9.10 -11.25
N GLY A 695 -7.45 10.15 -10.64
CA GLY A 695 -7.84 10.14 -9.23
C GLY A 695 -8.84 9.03 -8.89
N ALA A 696 -8.70 8.47 -7.69
CA ALA A 696 -9.70 7.56 -7.13
C ALA A 696 -11.05 8.25 -6.92
N VAL A 697 -12.12 7.47 -6.82
CA VAL A 697 -13.38 7.92 -6.25
C VAL A 697 -13.15 8.26 -4.79
N ASN A 698 -13.47 9.50 -4.45
CA ASN A 698 -13.34 10.07 -3.13
C ASN A 698 -14.73 10.36 -2.57
N ILE A 699 -14.89 10.18 -1.26
CA ILE A 699 -16.13 10.42 -0.53
C ILE A 699 -15.83 11.31 0.68
N GLY A 700 -16.65 12.33 0.89
CA GLY A 700 -16.42 13.34 1.92
C GLY A 700 -15.58 14.52 1.43
N SER A 701 -14.78 15.11 2.33
CA SER A 701 -14.09 16.39 2.10
C SER A 701 -13.04 16.38 1.01
N GLY A 702 -12.57 15.20 0.60
CA GLY A 702 -11.34 15.12 -0.20
C GLY A 702 -10.10 15.59 0.58
N LEU A 703 -8.92 15.33 0.02
CA LEU A 703 -7.71 16.08 0.34
C LEU A 703 -7.76 17.39 -0.43
N CYS A 704 -8.60 18.32 -0.01
CA CYS A 704 -8.55 19.67 -0.55
C CYS A 704 -7.53 20.49 0.22
N PHE A 705 -6.38 20.73 -0.40
CA PHE A 705 -5.34 21.57 0.17
C PHE A 705 -5.64 23.07 -0.02
N ASP A 706 -6.46 23.40 -1.01
CA ASP A 706 -6.85 24.77 -1.31
C ASP A 706 -8.20 25.15 -0.66
N ALA A 707 -8.36 26.43 -0.29
CA ALA A 707 -9.45 26.96 0.52
C ALA A 707 -10.85 26.93 -0.13
N GLU A 708 -11.01 26.32 -1.31
CA GLU A 708 -12.24 26.40 -2.12
C GLU A 708 -13.12 25.15 -2.09
N CYS A 709 -12.74 24.09 -1.39
CA CYS A 709 -13.63 22.95 -1.19
C CYS A 709 -14.42 23.10 0.10
N ASP A 710 -15.75 23.13 0.01
CA ASP A 710 -16.59 22.96 1.19
C ASP A 710 -16.65 21.46 1.54
N PRO A 711 -16.05 21.02 2.66
CA PRO A 711 -16.05 19.62 3.05
C PRO A 711 -17.46 19.16 3.40
N PHE A 712 -17.84 17.93 3.03
CA PHE A 712 -19.12 17.38 3.46
C PHE A 712 -19.11 17.08 4.96
N GLY A 713 -19.98 17.76 5.70
CA GLY A 713 -20.08 17.66 7.16
C GLY A 713 -21.20 16.76 7.68
N GLY A 714 -21.77 15.90 6.82
CA GLY A 714 -22.95 15.11 7.14
C GLY A 714 -22.66 13.66 7.52
N LYS A 715 -23.67 12.80 7.35
CA LYS A 715 -23.57 11.36 7.61
C LYS A 715 -23.81 10.57 6.34
N ILE A 716 -23.13 9.44 6.14
CA ILE A 716 -23.32 8.54 4.99
C ILE A 716 -23.54 7.13 5.54
N SER A 717 -24.57 6.42 5.05
CA SER A 717 -24.80 5.02 5.42
C SER A 717 -24.35 4.03 4.35
N SER A 718 -24.33 4.45 3.08
CA SER A 718 -23.85 3.61 1.99
C SER A 718 -23.49 4.41 0.74
N VAL A 719 -22.51 3.90 -0.01
CA VAL A 719 -22.12 4.41 -1.33
C VAL A 719 -21.95 3.21 -2.26
N LYS A 720 -22.72 3.18 -3.36
CA LYS A 720 -22.63 2.14 -4.37
C LYS A 720 -22.33 2.74 -5.74
N LEU A 721 -21.28 2.27 -6.39
CA LEU A 721 -20.90 2.65 -7.75
C LEU A 721 -21.11 1.44 -8.67
N TYR A 722 -21.63 1.66 -9.87
CA TYR A 722 -21.93 0.64 -10.85
C TYR A 722 -21.29 1.00 -12.20
N LEU A 723 -20.70 -0.01 -12.86
CA LEU A 723 -20.24 0.08 -14.26
C LEU A 723 -21.31 -0.43 -15.25
N CYS A 724 -22.56 -0.29 -14.86
CA CYS A 724 -23.77 -0.69 -15.60
C CYS A 724 -24.92 0.19 -15.12
N ALA A 725 -26.07 0.13 -15.80
CA ALA A 725 -27.27 0.85 -15.39
C ALA A 725 -28.07 -0.01 -14.37
N PRO A 726 -28.02 0.29 -13.06
CA PRO A 726 -28.80 -0.47 -12.08
C PRO A 726 -30.31 -0.24 -12.30
N ALA A 727 -31.12 -1.23 -11.92
CA ALA A 727 -32.56 -1.05 -11.80
C ALA A 727 -32.84 -0.27 -10.49
N VAL A 728 -33.23 1.01 -10.58
CA VAL A 728 -33.39 1.94 -9.44
C VAL A 728 -34.80 2.50 -9.30
#